data_AF-A0A7Y2Z9R2-F1
#
_entry.id   AF-A0A7Y2Z9R2-F1
#
_cell.length_a   1.000
_cell.length_b   1.000
_cell.length_c   1.000
_cell.angle_alpha   90.00
_cell.angle_beta   90.00
_cell.angle_gamma   90.00
#
_symmetry.space_group_name_H-M   'P 1'
#
loop_
_entity.id
_entity.type
_entity.pdbx_description
1 polymer ?
#
loop_
_entity_poly.entity_id
_entity_poly.type
_entity_poly.pdbx_seq_one_letter_code
_entity_poly.pdbx_strand_id
1 'polypeptide(L)'
;MSNRVAVIGVGMTKFMRRAQEAPGELAAQAVRMALEDAGLDIEDIDAVTLGTAPDAFDGVHMKGEHLIAGAGGSNKPYMRHFIGGATGVMSPIHGWMHVASGKYNSCMVVAEEKMSPCTPHPAGAFITIFDRVTEQPLELTLIHIFALEMARFMHVYGYSERDLAEVSAMIKRNALHHPASQVAVDLSADDVLNSPLLSWPVKRLDISPTSDAAVAIILVNERIARTLKKAPVFIDGVGFRLETAYWCTRDLCYPDYVAMAAKDAYKMAGIVDPAKDIDFFEPYDPFDYKALHHLNALLLDKTGRTVRNLFESGNLGCEGSHPMCPSGGALGVGNPIAATGLMKIAELYFQLSGQAGKRQIKRALRRGVAQAWGDLMQAGTVVVMGAEGASPVNSSRWNAMKREDLPGTPIKSVDDVPNISDAPDLRYAWDNGFAISTYLDGLKKGKIRGSLDTHTNRMMVPARPFSEIADLAPVTNYYNLPDSGVVKTFTISHVNWDSSPLPDGEVNIFAVIALDGINEDMGLVHKLGEVDPKDVKIGMSVKAVWKPESKRTGGILDIKYFAPLGRKKTNLEMTQIKPVEVDVLAMAQKRGKIPLSYRYTAGVAGAKFYSDLVKGKINGTYAAERDEVIIPPAMFDEESLLILDPEKDARAINPGSGFIRSFTVVYEGRLGHLLDKEKVVVQVEFPGVTGSIFGVLELKDGESFDEGSPVMLVKPKKVNGPDMVTFKLSPS
;
A
#
# COMPACT_ATOMS: atom_id res chain seq x y z
N MET A 1 -8.20 -23.79 18.23
CA MET A 1 -9.20 -23.46 17.19
C MET A 1 -9.45 -24.72 16.39
N SER A 2 -10.70 -25.15 16.24
CA SER A 2 -11.04 -26.52 15.80
C SER A 2 -11.34 -26.67 14.30
N ASN A 3 -11.43 -25.58 13.53
CA ASN A 3 -11.74 -25.64 12.10
C ASN A 3 -10.49 -25.35 11.27
N ARG A 4 -10.01 -26.33 10.49
CA ARG A 4 -9.04 -26.07 9.43
C ARG A 4 -9.68 -25.24 8.32
N VAL A 5 -8.91 -24.35 7.72
CA VAL A 5 -9.35 -23.41 6.68
C VAL A 5 -8.54 -23.67 5.42
N ALA A 6 -9.22 -23.75 4.29
CA ALA A 6 -8.61 -23.98 2.99
C ALA A 6 -8.96 -22.88 1.99
N VAL A 7 -8.02 -22.61 1.09
CA VAL A 7 -8.28 -21.87 -0.16
C VAL A 7 -8.88 -22.85 -1.18
N ILE A 8 -9.97 -22.46 -1.83
CA ILE A 8 -10.66 -23.28 -2.84
C ILE A 8 -10.88 -22.60 -4.19
N GLY A 9 -10.66 -21.29 -4.28
CA GLY A 9 -10.85 -20.52 -5.50
C GLY A 9 -10.03 -19.24 -5.47
N VAL A 10 -9.56 -18.84 -6.65
CA VAL A 10 -8.74 -17.64 -6.87
C VAL A 10 -9.24 -16.88 -8.09
N GLY A 11 -9.20 -15.55 -8.03
CA GLY A 11 -9.37 -14.64 -9.15
C GLY A 11 -8.35 -13.49 -9.10
N MET A 12 -7.94 -12.98 -10.25
CA MET A 12 -7.07 -11.80 -10.33
C MET A 12 -7.22 -11.08 -11.66
N THR A 13 -7.00 -9.77 -11.66
CA THR A 13 -6.89 -8.96 -12.88
C THR A 13 -5.45 -8.96 -13.40
N LYS A 14 -5.25 -8.45 -14.62
CA LYS A 14 -3.91 -8.07 -15.09
C LYS A 14 -3.33 -7.01 -14.15
N PHE A 15 -2.02 -7.11 -13.89
CA PHE A 15 -1.28 -6.05 -13.24
C PHE A 15 -0.78 -5.09 -14.33
N MET A 16 -1.02 -3.80 -14.16
CA MET A 16 -0.73 -2.78 -15.16
C MET A 16 -0.42 -1.42 -14.56
N ARG A 17 0.30 -0.57 -15.28
CA ARG A 17 0.69 0.77 -14.76
C ARG A 17 -0.51 1.69 -14.51
N ARG A 18 -1.55 1.57 -15.35
CA ARG A 18 -2.80 2.34 -15.33
C ARG A 18 -3.94 1.49 -15.88
N ALA A 19 -4.95 1.22 -15.07
CA ALA A 19 -6.18 0.57 -15.50
C ALA A 19 -7.21 1.59 -15.98
N GLN A 20 -7.99 1.25 -17.02
CA GLN A 20 -9.18 1.99 -17.41
C GLN A 20 -10.28 1.88 -16.35
N GLU A 21 -10.42 0.69 -15.78
CA GLU A 21 -11.45 0.29 -14.82
C GLU A 21 -11.32 1.06 -13.50
N ALA A 22 -12.44 1.49 -12.92
CA ALA A 22 -12.48 2.01 -11.56
C ALA A 22 -12.08 0.94 -10.53
N PRO A 23 -11.61 1.33 -9.34
CA PRO A 23 -11.23 0.38 -8.27
C PRO A 23 -12.28 -0.71 -7.99
N GLY A 24 -13.56 -0.35 -7.89
CA GLY A 24 -14.65 -1.31 -7.67
C GLY A 24 -14.87 -2.26 -8.84
N GLU A 25 -14.66 -1.80 -10.08
CA GLU A 25 -14.75 -2.63 -11.29
C GLU A 25 -13.62 -3.69 -11.31
N LEU A 26 -12.39 -3.33 -10.90
CA LEU A 26 -11.28 -4.28 -10.75
C LEU A 26 -11.58 -5.34 -9.68
N ALA A 27 -12.08 -4.92 -8.52
CA ALA A 27 -12.47 -5.84 -7.45
C ALA A 27 -13.53 -6.84 -7.93
N ALA A 28 -14.58 -6.36 -8.61
CA ALA A 28 -15.65 -7.18 -9.16
C ALA A 28 -15.14 -8.25 -10.14
N GLN A 29 -14.23 -7.86 -11.03
CA GLN A 29 -13.61 -8.78 -11.99
C GLN A 29 -12.84 -9.91 -11.28
N ALA A 30 -12.08 -9.59 -10.22
CA ALA A 30 -11.36 -10.59 -9.44
C ALA A 30 -12.32 -11.49 -8.63
N VAL A 31 -13.33 -10.91 -7.98
CA VAL A 31 -14.34 -11.65 -7.19
C VAL A 31 -15.11 -12.65 -8.04
N ARG A 32 -15.62 -12.23 -9.21
CA ARG A 32 -16.34 -13.13 -10.13
C ARG A 32 -15.47 -14.30 -10.55
N MET A 33 -14.21 -14.05 -10.91
CA MET A 33 -13.27 -15.13 -11.27
C MET A 33 -13.01 -16.09 -10.10
N ALA A 34 -12.93 -15.60 -8.87
CA ALA A 34 -12.73 -16.45 -7.69
C ALA A 34 -13.95 -17.33 -7.41
N LEU A 35 -15.17 -16.79 -7.53
CA LEU A 35 -16.43 -17.53 -7.43
C LEU A 35 -16.52 -18.64 -8.49
N GLU A 36 -16.24 -18.32 -9.75
CA GLU A 36 -16.17 -19.30 -10.85
C GLU A 36 -15.13 -20.41 -10.59
N ASP A 37 -13.94 -20.04 -10.09
CA ASP A 37 -12.88 -21.00 -9.80
C ASP A 37 -13.24 -21.91 -8.62
N ALA A 38 -13.93 -21.38 -7.60
CA ALA A 38 -14.47 -22.16 -6.50
C ALA A 38 -15.67 -23.03 -6.89
N GLY A 39 -16.46 -22.61 -7.90
CA GLY A 39 -17.76 -23.19 -8.19
C GLY A 39 -18.81 -22.85 -7.12
N LEU A 40 -18.78 -21.61 -6.63
CA LEU A 40 -19.69 -21.07 -5.63
C LEU A 40 -20.34 -19.80 -6.16
N ASP A 41 -21.51 -19.48 -5.61
CA ASP A 41 -22.20 -18.23 -5.86
C ASP A 41 -21.99 -17.26 -4.68
N ILE A 42 -22.31 -15.98 -4.86
CA ILE A 42 -22.11 -14.98 -3.80
C ILE A 42 -22.92 -15.27 -2.53
N GLU A 43 -24.07 -15.92 -2.67
CA GLU A 43 -24.91 -16.33 -1.55
C GLU A 43 -24.24 -17.39 -0.67
N ASP A 44 -23.27 -18.14 -1.20
CA ASP A 44 -22.47 -19.10 -0.42
C ASP A 44 -21.40 -18.41 0.45
N ILE A 45 -21.18 -17.11 0.28
CA ILE A 45 -20.19 -16.32 1.02
C ILE A 45 -20.81 -15.71 2.27
N ASP A 46 -20.33 -16.11 3.45
CA ASP A 46 -20.84 -15.64 4.73
C ASP A 46 -20.28 -14.26 5.13
N ALA A 47 -19.03 -13.94 4.76
CA ALA A 47 -18.32 -12.72 5.15
C ALA A 47 -17.25 -12.30 4.15
N VAL A 48 -16.86 -11.02 4.18
CA VAL A 48 -15.83 -10.45 3.29
C VAL A 48 -14.71 -9.78 4.09
N THR A 49 -13.46 -9.96 3.65
CA THR A 49 -12.33 -9.16 4.13
C THR A 49 -11.70 -8.43 2.97
N LEU A 50 -11.36 -7.16 3.18
CA LEU A 50 -10.85 -6.28 2.14
C LEU A 50 -9.56 -5.60 2.57
N GLY A 51 -8.48 -5.92 1.86
CA GLY A 51 -7.18 -5.26 1.99
C GLY A 51 -6.96 -4.26 0.87
N THR A 52 -6.77 -3.00 1.22
CA THR A 52 -6.43 -1.95 0.25
C THR A 52 -5.57 -0.91 0.95
N ALA A 53 -4.62 -0.29 0.25
CA ALA A 53 -3.65 0.64 0.82
C ALA A 53 -4.34 1.92 1.35
N PRO A 54 -3.61 2.87 1.99
CA PRO A 54 -4.25 3.98 2.66
C PRO A 54 -4.95 4.90 1.66
N ASP A 55 -6.01 5.55 2.14
CA ASP A 55 -6.88 6.52 1.44
C ASP A 55 -6.11 7.66 0.72
N ALA A 56 -4.80 7.82 0.98
CA ALA A 56 -3.94 8.81 0.34
C ALA A 56 -3.57 8.46 -1.11
N PHE A 57 -3.77 7.22 -1.60
CA PHE A 57 -3.51 6.88 -3.01
C PHE A 57 -4.63 7.29 -3.95
N ASP A 58 -5.85 7.20 -3.47
CA ASP A 58 -7.07 7.42 -4.23
C ASP A 58 -7.88 8.60 -3.69
N GLY A 59 -7.45 9.28 -2.64
CA GLY A 59 -8.12 10.47 -2.11
C GLY A 59 -9.56 10.23 -1.65
N VAL A 60 -9.97 8.97 -1.47
CA VAL A 60 -11.31 8.59 -1.02
C VAL A 60 -11.22 8.15 0.43
N HIS A 61 -11.81 8.95 1.31
CA HIS A 61 -12.03 8.51 2.67
C HIS A 61 -12.97 7.30 2.67
N MET A 62 -12.68 6.29 3.49
CA MET A 62 -13.47 5.03 3.52
C MET A 62 -13.36 4.23 2.21
N LYS A 63 -12.14 4.12 1.68
CA LYS A 63 -11.85 3.35 0.46
C LYS A 63 -12.47 1.94 0.49
N GLY A 64 -12.48 1.24 1.62
CA GLY A 64 -13.04 -0.12 1.68
C GLY A 64 -14.54 -0.16 1.37
N GLU A 65 -15.30 0.76 1.95
CA GLU A 65 -16.74 0.92 1.75
C GLU A 65 -17.05 1.37 0.31
N HIS A 66 -16.19 2.20 -0.28
CA HIS A 66 -16.30 2.58 -1.68
C HIS A 66 -16.16 1.39 -2.65
N LEU A 67 -15.50 0.30 -2.22
CA LEU A 67 -15.29 -0.91 -3.02
C LEU A 67 -16.29 -2.03 -2.71
N ILE A 68 -17.19 -1.85 -1.74
CA ILE A 68 -17.92 -2.97 -1.12
C ILE A 68 -18.75 -3.77 -2.12
N ALA A 69 -19.37 -3.07 -3.08
CA ALA A 69 -20.17 -3.68 -4.13
C ALA A 69 -19.32 -4.62 -4.99
N GLY A 70 -18.21 -4.12 -5.53
CA GLY A 70 -17.28 -4.92 -6.33
C GLY A 70 -16.53 -5.99 -5.53
N ALA A 71 -16.34 -5.78 -4.23
CA ALA A 71 -15.75 -6.77 -3.33
C ALA A 71 -16.73 -7.89 -2.93
N GLY A 72 -18.00 -7.82 -3.35
CA GLY A 72 -19.04 -8.79 -3.01
C GLY A 72 -19.50 -8.71 -1.55
N GLY A 73 -19.29 -7.58 -0.88
CA GLY A 73 -19.59 -7.41 0.55
C GLY A 73 -20.97 -6.82 0.85
N SER A 74 -21.76 -6.47 -0.18
CA SER A 74 -23.11 -5.92 -0.01
C SER A 74 -23.97 -6.83 0.87
N ASN A 75 -24.58 -6.26 1.91
CA ASN A 75 -25.41 -6.96 2.90
C ASN A 75 -24.69 -8.07 3.71
N LYS A 76 -23.36 -8.12 3.67
CA LYS A 76 -22.56 -9.12 4.40
C LYS A 76 -21.71 -8.48 5.50
N PRO A 77 -21.43 -9.21 6.59
CA PRO A 77 -20.37 -8.82 7.51
C PRO A 77 -19.06 -8.63 6.74
N TYR A 78 -18.42 -7.47 6.93
CA TYR A 78 -17.15 -7.20 6.29
C TYR A 78 -16.13 -6.57 7.25
N MET A 79 -14.85 -6.73 6.94
CA MET A 79 -13.76 -6.06 7.64
C MET A 79 -12.75 -5.50 6.64
N ARG A 80 -12.49 -4.19 6.73
CA ARG A 80 -11.35 -3.55 6.08
C ARG A 80 -10.14 -3.58 7.01
N HIS A 81 -8.96 -3.80 6.45
CA HIS A 81 -7.69 -3.62 7.14
C HIS A 81 -6.62 -3.06 6.23
N PHE A 82 -5.67 -2.37 6.84
CA PHE A 82 -4.51 -1.81 6.17
C PHE A 82 -3.34 -1.68 7.15
N ILE A 83 -2.19 -2.23 6.78
CA ILE A 83 -0.93 -2.18 7.53
C ILE A 83 0.27 -2.06 6.57
N GLY A 84 0.20 -1.08 5.66
CA GLY A 84 1.22 -0.87 4.64
C GLY A 84 1.28 -2.00 3.62
N GLY A 85 2.48 -2.30 3.12
CA GLY A 85 2.72 -3.46 2.25
C GLY A 85 2.42 -4.82 2.89
N ALA A 86 2.28 -4.92 4.22
CA ALA A 86 1.93 -6.18 4.88
C ALA A 86 0.45 -6.56 4.69
N THR A 87 -0.37 -5.62 4.19
CA THR A 87 -1.81 -5.76 4.00
C THR A 87 -2.18 -6.99 3.19
N GLY A 88 -1.45 -7.30 2.11
CA GLY A 88 -1.81 -8.41 1.22
C GLY A 88 -1.77 -9.80 1.86
N VAL A 89 -0.78 -10.05 2.74
CA VAL A 89 -0.70 -11.31 3.51
C VAL A 89 -1.50 -11.21 4.83
N MET A 90 -1.81 -9.99 5.30
CA MET A 90 -2.78 -9.81 6.39
C MET A 90 -4.21 -10.18 5.98
N SER A 91 -4.59 -9.93 4.72
CA SER A 91 -5.93 -10.23 4.20
C SER A 91 -6.36 -11.69 4.41
N PRO A 92 -5.60 -12.71 4.00
CA PRO A 92 -5.97 -14.10 4.29
C PRO A 92 -5.89 -14.42 5.78
N ILE A 93 -5.08 -13.74 6.60
CA ILE A 93 -5.06 -13.93 8.06
C ILE A 93 -6.39 -13.47 8.68
N HIS A 94 -6.92 -12.31 8.26
CA HIS A 94 -8.23 -11.84 8.70
C HIS A 94 -9.36 -12.75 8.22
N GLY A 95 -9.35 -13.17 6.94
CA GLY A 95 -10.31 -14.15 6.44
C GLY A 95 -10.21 -15.50 7.18
N TRP A 96 -9.00 -15.93 7.51
CA TRP A 96 -8.76 -17.11 8.31
C TRP A 96 -9.34 -16.97 9.73
N MET A 97 -9.20 -15.83 10.40
CA MET A 97 -9.79 -15.60 11.73
C MET A 97 -11.32 -15.77 11.70
N HIS A 98 -11.98 -15.29 10.65
CA HIS A 98 -13.43 -15.44 10.46
C HIS A 98 -13.84 -16.92 10.37
N VAL A 99 -13.18 -17.71 9.53
CA VAL A 99 -13.54 -19.12 9.31
C VAL A 99 -13.05 -20.03 10.45
N ALA A 100 -11.82 -19.83 10.94
CA ALA A 100 -11.19 -20.64 11.98
C ALA A 100 -11.88 -20.48 13.35
N SER A 101 -12.52 -19.33 13.61
CA SER A 101 -13.34 -19.11 14.82
C SER A 101 -14.64 -19.92 14.81
N GLY A 102 -15.07 -20.43 13.64
CA GLY A 102 -16.36 -21.09 13.46
C GLY A 102 -17.54 -20.15 13.38
N LYS A 103 -17.33 -18.82 13.41
CA LYS A 103 -18.40 -17.84 13.24
C LYS A 103 -18.98 -17.86 11.82
N TYR A 104 -18.13 -18.10 10.82
CA TYR A 104 -18.50 -18.21 9.41
C TYR A 104 -17.91 -19.49 8.82
N ASN A 105 -18.56 -20.06 7.82
CA ASN A 105 -18.09 -21.24 7.11
C ASN A 105 -17.26 -20.87 5.88
N SER A 106 -17.52 -19.71 5.28
CA SER A 106 -16.84 -19.18 4.10
C SER A 106 -16.45 -17.71 4.29
N CYS A 107 -15.37 -17.28 3.64
CA CYS A 107 -14.97 -15.89 3.60
C CYS A 107 -14.34 -15.55 2.25
N MET A 108 -14.85 -14.50 1.59
CA MET A 108 -14.19 -13.87 0.45
C MET A 108 -13.11 -12.93 0.96
N VAL A 109 -11.89 -13.07 0.44
CA VAL A 109 -10.76 -12.21 0.76
C VAL A 109 -10.38 -11.47 -0.50
N VAL A 110 -10.54 -10.15 -0.51
CA VAL A 110 -10.24 -9.29 -1.65
C VAL A 110 -9.07 -8.39 -1.30
N ALA A 111 -8.16 -8.22 -2.24
CA ALA A 111 -7.14 -7.19 -2.18
C ALA A 111 -7.14 -6.39 -3.48
N GLU A 112 -7.26 -5.07 -3.37
CA GLU A 112 -7.33 -4.14 -4.49
C GLU A 112 -6.36 -3.00 -4.27
N GLU A 113 -5.66 -2.61 -5.35
CA GLU A 113 -4.98 -1.32 -5.39
C GLU A 113 -5.07 -0.67 -6.75
N LYS A 114 -5.42 0.62 -6.76
CA LYS A 114 -5.26 1.51 -7.91
C LYS A 114 -4.39 2.69 -7.51
N MET A 115 -3.09 2.58 -7.78
CA MET A 115 -2.09 3.59 -7.42
C MET A 115 -1.98 4.73 -8.44
N SER A 116 -2.46 4.48 -9.67
CA SER A 116 -2.37 5.42 -10.78
C SER A 116 -3.07 6.78 -10.63
N PRO A 117 -4.09 6.98 -9.74
CA PRO A 117 -4.74 8.27 -9.58
C PRO A 117 -3.86 9.34 -8.93
N CYS A 118 -2.93 8.98 -8.05
CA CYS A 118 -2.06 9.95 -7.38
C CYS A 118 -1.02 10.55 -8.34
N THR A 119 -0.94 11.88 -8.40
CA THR A 119 -0.10 12.64 -9.35
C THR A 119 0.92 13.56 -8.66
N PRO A 120 2.08 13.86 -9.29
CA PRO A 120 2.57 13.28 -10.56
C PRO A 120 2.98 11.80 -10.42
N HIS A 121 3.20 11.33 -9.19
CA HIS A 121 3.55 9.95 -8.88
C HIS A 121 3.00 9.55 -7.49
N PRO A 122 2.55 8.31 -7.29
CA PRO A 122 2.12 7.81 -5.98
C PRO A 122 3.23 7.81 -4.91
N ALA A 123 4.49 8.02 -5.32
CA ALA A 123 5.60 8.21 -4.37
C ALA A 123 5.31 9.35 -3.38
N GLY A 124 4.65 10.43 -3.84
CA GLY A 124 4.30 11.57 -3.00
C GLY A 124 3.31 11.22 -1.88
N ALA A 125 2.38 10.28 -2.11
CA ALA A 125 1.44 9.84 -1.09
C ALA A 125 2.12 9.20 0.13
N PHE A 126 3.29 8.58 -0.06
CA PHE A 126 4.02 7.96 1.03
C PHE A 126 4.63 8.97 2.01
N ILE A 127 4.68 10.28 1.71
CA ILE A 127 5.09 11.26 2.72
C ILE A 127 4.19 11.20 3.96
N THR A 128 2.96 10.70 3.81
CA THR A 128 1.97 10.57 4.88
C THR A 128 2.27 9.48 5.91
N ILE A 129 3.22 8.57 5.65
CA ILE A 129 3.60 7.51 6.60
C ILE A 129 4.59 7.98 7.68
N PHE A 130 5.33 9.06 7.40
CA PHE A 130 6.35 9.60 8.30
C PHE A 130 5.73 10.47 9.38
N ASP A 131 6.42 10.64 10.52
CA ASP A 131 5.96 11.58 11.55
C ASP A 131 5.96 13.03 11.03
N ARG A 132 4.83 13.73 11.23
CA ARG A 132 4.61 15.09 10.72
C ARG A 132 5.60 16.11 11.28
N VAL A 133 6.09 15.88 12.49
CA VAL A 133 6.82 16.89 13.27
C VAL A 133 8.33 16.72 13.12
N THR A 134 8.78 15.47 13.08
CA THR A 134 10.19 15.11 13.21
C THR A 134 10.81 14.59 11.92
N GLU A 135 10.01 14.07 10.98
CA GLU A 135 10.54 13.36 9.81
C GLU A 135 10.06 13.94 8.48
N GLN A 136 8.78 14.25 8.34
CA GLN A 136 8.27 14.79 7.07
C GLN A 136 8.92 16.07 6.59
N PRO A 137 9.34 17.03 7.44
CA PRO A 137 10.07 18.20 6.96
C PRO A 137 11.41 17.85 6.27
N LEU A 138 11.94 16.64 6.47
CA LEU A 138 13.12 16.15 5.76
C LEU A 138 12.79 15.66 4.33
N GLU A 139 11.51 15.51 4.01
CA GLU A 139 10.99 15.09 2.71
C GLU A 139 11.56 13.72 2.27
N LEU A 140 11.58 12.77 3.20
CA LEU A 140 11.96 11.39 2.93
C LEU A 140 10.92 10.67 2.05
N THR A 141 11.37 9.64 1.34
CA THR A 141 10.54 8.79 0.49
C THR A 141 10.77 7.32 0.80
N LEU A 142 9.93 6.45 0.23
CA LEU A 142 10.19 5.02 0.23
C LEU A 142 11.56 4.67 -0.38
N ILE A 143 11.95 5.30 -1.49
CA ILE A 143 13.25 5.06 -2.12
C ILE A 143 14.38 5.38 -1.13
N HIS A 144 14.28 6.48 -0.39
CA HIS A 144 15.30 6.86 0.60
C HIS A 144 15.40 5.84 1.75
N ILE A 145 14.29 5.43 2.35
CA ILE A 145 14.34 4.47 3.48
C ILE A 145 14.84 3.10 3.05
N PHE A 146 14.51 2.64 1.85
CA PHE A 146 14.96 1.33 1.35
C PHE A 146 16.39 1.37 0.83
N ALA A 147 16.85 2.50 0.29
CA ALA A 147 18.27 2.65 0.00
C ALA A 147 19.12 2.66 1.28
N LEU A 148 18.64 3.29 2.36
CA LEU A 148 19.29 3.24 3.68
C LEU A 148 19.34 1.81 4.24
N GLU A 149 18.25 1.05 4.12
CA GLU A 149 18.19 -0.35 4.56
C GLU A 149 19.06 -1.26 3.67
N MET A 150 19.02 -1.11 2.35
CA MET A 150 19.85 -1.84 1.39
C MET A 150 21.34 -1.60 1.62
N ALA A 151 21.76 -0.34 1.81
CA ALA A 151 23.15 -0.01 2.15
C ALA A 151 23.60 -0.67 3.46
N ARG A 152 22.72 -0.69 4.47
CA ARG A 152 23.00 -1.36 5.75
C ARG A 152 23.08 -2.88 5.60
N PHE A 153 22.18 -3.47 4.81
CA PHE A 153 22.15 -4.91 4.49
C PHE A 153 23.42 -5.36 3.75
N MET A 154 23.81 -4.63 2.70
CA MET A 154 25.05 -4.88 1.95
C MET A 154 26.29 -4.81 2.86
N HIS A 155 26.34 -3.80 3.73
CA HIS A 155 27.45 -3.63 4.66
C HIS A 155 27.58 -4.77 5.67
N VAL A 156 26.46 -5.27 6.20
CA VAL A 156 26.46 -6.31 7.25
C VAL A 156 26.65 -7.72 6.67
N TYR A 157 26.00 -8.04 5.55
CA TYR A 157 26.04 -9.40 4.97
C TYR A 157 26.99 -9.55 3.77
N GLY A 158 27.65 -8.46 3.34
CA GLY A 158 28.66 -8.50 2.29
C GLY A 158 28.13 -8.76 0.88
N TYR A 159 26.88 -8.40 0.59
CA TYR A 159 26.34 -8.44 -0.77
C TYR A 159 26.83 -7.24 -1.59
N SER A 160 27.19 -7.49 -2.84
CA SER A 160 27.51 -6.46 -3.82
C SER A 160 26.26 -6.00 -4.57
N GLU A 161 26.33 -4.85 -5.25
CA GLU A 161 25.27 -4.39 -6.15
C GLU A 161 25.01 -5.42 -7.28
N ARG A 162 26.05 -6.15 -7.71
CA ARG A 162 25.93 -7.19 -8.73
C ARG A 162 25.14 -8.40 -8.24
N ASP A 163 25.35 -8.82 -6.99
CA ASP A 163 24.59 -9.93 -6.40
C ASP A 163 23.08 -9.60 -6.35
N LEU A 164 22.75 -8.37 -5.97
CA LEU A 164 21.36 -7.90 -5.87
C LEU A 164 20.73 -7.76 -7.26
N ALA A 165 21.49 -7.26 -8.24
CA ALA A 165 21.08 -7.24 -9.64
C ALA A 165 20.77 -8.64 -10.20
N GLU A 166 21.53 -9.68 -9.82
CA GLU A 166 21.24 -11.07 -10.19
C GLU A 166 19.92 -11.56 -9.60
N VAL A 167 19.58 -11.16 -8.38
CA VAL A 167 18.27 -11.44 -7.76
C VAL A 167 17.15 -10.76 -8.55
N SER A 168 17.29 -9.48 -8.91
CA SER A 168 16.27 -8.78 -9.72
C SER A 168 16.05 -9.46 -11.07
N ALA A 169 17.14 -9.83 -11.76
CA ALA A 169 17.09 -10.54 -13.03
C ALA A 169 16.39 -11.90 -12.92
N MET A 170 16.75 -12.69 -11.89
CA MET A 170 16.14 -14.00 -11.63
C MET A 170 14.62 -13.88 -11.39
N ILE A 171 14.20 -12.97 -10.51
CA ILE A 171 12.78 -12.82 -10.15
C ILE A 171 11.97 -12.32 -11.37
N LYS A 172 12.48 -11.37 -12.15
CA LYS A 172 11.80 -10.90 -13.37
C LYS A 172 11.67 -11.99 -14.43
N ARG A 173 12.66 -12.87 -14.55
CA ARG A 173 12.60 -14.06 -15.44
C ARG A 173 11.53 -15.05 -14.99
N ASN A 174 11.38 -15.28 -13.67
CA ASN A 174 10.33 -16.17 -13.14
C ASN A 174 8.92 -15.69 -13.53
N ALA A 175 8.72 -14.38 -13.72
CA ALA A 175 7.44 -13.81 -14.11
C ALA A 175 7.02 -14.09 -15.57
N LEU A 176 7.92 -14.58 -16.45
CA LEU A 176 7.65 -14.79 -17.90
C LEU A 176 6.44 -15.68 -18.18
N HIS A 177 6.04 -16.50 -17.23
CA HIS A 177 4.93 -17.44 -17.35
C HIS A 177 3.79 -17.15 -16.37
N HIS A 178 3.83 -16.03 -15.66
CA HIS A 178 2.75 -15.60 -14.80
C HIS A 178 1.72 -14.79 -15.60
N PRO A 179 0.45 -15.21 -15.71
CA PRO A 179 -0.52 -14.55 -16.59
C PRO A 179 -0.78 -13.08 -16.20
N ALA A 180 -0.69 -12.75 -14.92
CA ALA A 180 -0.93 -11.36 -14.47
C ALA A 180 0.24 -10.39 -14.71
N SER A 181 1.42 -10.82 -15.16
CA SER A 181 2.67 -10.05 -15.03
C SER A 181 2.74 -8.75 -15.84
N GLN A 182 3.10 -7.63 -15.19
CA GLN A 182 3.25 -6.32 -15.83
C GLN A 182 4.60 -6.13 -16.53
N VAL A 183 5.70 -6.58 -15.93
CA VAL A 183 7.08 -6.29 -16.37
C VAL A 183 7.94 -7.55 -16.44
N ALA A 184 7.33 -8.70 -16.75
CA ALA A 184 8.07 -9.93 -17.00
C ALA A 184 9.05 -9.74 -18.17
N VAL A 185 10.32 -10.02 -17.92
CA VAL A 185 11.40 -9.81 -18.88
C VAL A 185 12.58 -10.71 -18.55
N ASP A 186 13.21 -11.27 -19.58
CA ASP A 186 14.50 -11.93 -19.45
C ASP A 186 15.61 -10.89 -19.65
N LEU A 187 16.25 -10.50 -18.55
CA LEU A 187 17.34 -9.53 -18.55
C LEU A 187 18.53 -10.07 -17.76
N SER A 188 19.70 -9.47 -17.99
CA SER A 188 20.94 -9.78 -17.29
C SER A 188 21.15 -8.87 -16.06
N ALA A 189 22.02 -9.28 -15.14
CA ALA A 189 22.45 -8.40 -14.05
C ALA A 189 23.09 -7.11 -14.55
N ASP A 190 23.79 -7.15 -15.70
CA ASP A 190 24.40 -5.97 -16.31
C ASP A 190 23.34 -4.98 -16.80
N ASP A 191 22.18 -5.45 -17.30
CA ASP A 191 21.05 -4.57 -17.65
C ASP A 191 20.51 -3.82 -16.43
N VAL A 192 20.45 -4.50 -15.27
CA VAL A 192 20.02 -3.90 -14.00
C VAL A 192 21.04 -2.87 -13.52
N LEU A 193 22.33 -3.21 -13.51
CA LEU A 193 23.43 -2.34 -13.10
C LEU A 193 23.54 -1.08 -13.96
N ASN A 194 23.24 -1.18 -15.26
CA ASN A 194 23.26 -0.06 -16.20
C ASN A 194 21.97 0.77 -16.18
N SER A 195 20.96 0.38 -15.38
CA SER A 195 19.72 1.14 -15.27
C SER A 195 19.91 2.43 -14.44
N PRO A 196 19.04 3.45 -14.62
CA PRO A 196 19.20 4.73 -13.95
C PRO A 196 19.34 4.61 -12.43
N LEU A 197 20.39 5.22 -11.87
CA LEU A 197 20.60 5.36 -10.43
C LEU A 197 19.58 6.35 -9.85
N LEU A 198 18.79 5.91 -8.87
CA LEU A 198 17.78 6.74 -8.22
C LEU A 198 18.29 7.26 -6.89
N SER A 199 18.74 6.34 -6.03
CA SER A 199 19.32 6.66 -4.74
C SER A 199 20.27 5.56 -4.35
N TRP A 200 21.59 5.78 -4.41
CA TRP A 200 22.56 4.71 -4.16
C TRP A 200 22.27 4.00 -2.83
N PRO A 201 22.24 2.65 -2.81
CA PRO A 201 22.61 1.73 -3.91
C PRO A 201 21.51 1.35 -4.92
N VAL A 202 20.30 1.91 -4.78
CA VAL A 202 19.11 1.54 -5.56
C VAL A 202 19.07 2.19 -6.95
N LYS A 203 18.93 1.36 -7.98
CA LYS A 203 18.68 1.70 -9.38
C LYS A 203 17.25 1.40 -9.79
N ARG A 204 16.86 1.85 -10.99
CA ARG A 204 15.49 1.74 -11.50
C ARG A 204 15.00 0.29 -11.57
N LEU A 205 15.84 -0.63 -12.02
CA LEU A 205 15.44 -2.03 -12.20
C LEU A 205 15.55 -2.88 -10.92
N ASP A 206 16.08 -2.31 -9.82
CA ASP A 206 16.07 -2.93 -8.49
C ASP A 206 14.69 -2.84 -7.84
N ILE A 207 13.83 -1.92 -8.32
CA ILE A 207 12.51 -1.63 -7.75
C ILE A 207 11.40 -2.21 -8.62
N SER A 208 10.36 -2.73 -7.95
CA SER A 208 9.07 -3.08 -8.57
C SER A 208 8.38 -1.87 -9.24
N PRO A 209 7.58 -2.10 -10.29
CA PRO A 209 6.81 -1.02 -10.90
C PRO A 209 5.60 -0.64 -10.04
N THR A 210 5.14 0.59 -10.18
CA THR A 210 3.80 0.96 -9.73
C THR A 210 2.75 0.25 -10.59
N SER A 211 1.69 -0.24 -9.95
CA SER A 211 0.68 -1.06 -10.58
C SER A 211 -0.72 -0.79 -10.03
N ASP A 212 -1.72 -1.06 -10.87
CA ASP A 212 -3.13 -1.19 -10.55
C ASP A 212 -3.53 -2.66 -10.76
N ALA A 213 -4.22 -3.28 -9.80
CA ALA A 213 -4.82 -4.61 -9.93
C ALA A 213 -5.76 -4.95 -8.75
N ALA A 214 -6.54 -6.02 -8.92
CA ALA A 214 -7.21 -6.70 -7.81
C ALA A 214 -6.94 -8.22 -7.85
N VAL A 215 -6.96 -8.83 -6.67
CA VAL A 215 -6.87 -10.28 -6.43
C VAL A 215 -7.94 -10.65 -5.43
N ALA A 216 -8.57 -11.81 -5.60
CA ALA A 216 -9.53 -12.38 -4.67
C ALA A 216 -9.24 -13.86 -4.43
N ILE A 217 -9.42 -14.33 -3.20
CA ILE A 217 -9.40 -15.76 -2.85
C ILE A 217 -10.62 -16.10 -2.00
N ILE A 218 -11.06 -17.35 -2.06
CA ILE A 218 -12.16 -17.86 -1.23
C ILE A 218 -11.60 -18.85 -0.21
N LEU A 219 -11.85 -18.54 1.07
CA LEU A 219 -11.56 -19.40 2.20
C LEU A 219 -12.81 -20.12 2.65
N VAL A 220 -12.71 -21.42 2.93
CA VAL A 220 -13.80 -22.22 3.50
C VAL A 220 -13.29 -23.16 4.59
N ASN A 221 -14.18 -23.60 5.47
CA ASN A 221 -13.85 -24.65 6.43
C ASN A 221 -13.63 -26.00 5.74
N GLU A 222 -12.95 -26.90 6.43
CA GLU A 222 -12.60 -28.23 5.93
C GLU A 222 -13.80 -29.05 5.44
N ARG A 223 -14.95 -28.94 6.10
CA ARG A 223 -16.17 -29.66 5.70
C ARG A 223 -16.61 -29.27 4.29
N ILE A 224 -16.67 -27.97 4.00
CA ILE A 224 -17.04 -27.46 2.68
C ILE A 224 -15.95 -27.80 1.67
N ALA A 225 -14.68 -27.58 2.01
CA ALA A 225 -13.53 -27.89 1.15
C ALA A 225 -13.55 -29.35 0.64
N ARG A 226 -13.83 -30.30 1.53
CA ARG A 226 -13.94 -31.73 1.17
C ARG A 226 -15.20 -32.06 0.38
N THR A 227 -16.31 -31.35 0.62
CA THR A 227 -17.57 -31.55 -0.10
C THR A 227 -17.47 -31.12 -1.56
N LEU A 228 -16.80 -30.00 -1.83
CA LEU A 228 -16.63 -29.46 -3.19
C LEU A 228 -15.67 -30.28 -4.07
N LYS A 229 -14.97 -31.27 -3.51
CA LYS A 229 -13.99 -32.13 -4.21
C LYS A 229 -12.94 -31.33 -5.01
N LYS A 230 -12.64 -30.11 -4.59
CA LYS A 230 -11.50 -29.32 -5.09
C LYS A 230 -10.21 -29.91 -4.53
N ALA A 231 -9.06 -29.38 -4.93
CA ALA A 231 -7.76 -29.69 -4.33
C ALA A 231 -7.43 -28.61 -3.28
N PRO A 232 -8.10 -28.60 -2.11
CA PRO A 232 -7.94 -27.54 -1.12
C PRO A 232 -6.51 -27.51 -0.60
N VAL A 233 -5.97 -26.29 -0.51
CA VAL A 233 -4.68 -26.05 0.14
C VAL A 233 -4.98 -25.36 1.48
N PHE A 234 -4.53 -25.97 2.57
CA PHE A 234 -4.86 -25.53 3.92
C PHE A 234 -3.88 -24.48 4.43
N ILE A 235 -4.38 -23.56 5.25
CA ILE A 235 -3.55 -22.65 6.04
C ILE A 235 -3.08 -23.41 7.28
N ASP A 236 -1.82 -23.81 7.28
CA ASP A 236 -1.18 -24.57 8.36
C ASP A 236 -0.70 -23.65 9.49
N GLY A 237 -0.34 -22.40 9.18
CA GLY A 237 0.18 -21.46 10.15
C GLY A 237 0.01 -20.01 9.73
N VAL A 238 -0.31 -19.15 10.70
CA VAL A 238 -0.37 -17.70 10.52
C VAL A 238 0.43 -17.00 11.59
N GLY A 239 1.07 -15.89 11.24
CA GLY A 239 1.78 -15.04 12.18
C GLY A 239 1.82 -13.60 11.70
N PHE A 240 1.65 -12.67 12.62
CA PHE A 240 1.72 -11.25 12.33
C PHE A 240 2.23 -10.47 13.55
N ARG A 241 3.14 -9.53 13.31
CA ARG A 241 3.78 -8.70 14.35
C ARG A 241 3.98 -7.29 13.84
N LEU A 242 3.90 -6.33 14.77
CA LEU A 242 4.27 -4.95 14.55
C LEU A 242 5.44 -4.58 15.47
N GLU A 243 6.35 -3.78 14.94
CA GLU A 243 7.35 -3.05 15.70
C GLU A 243 6.94 -1.56 15.84
N THR A 244 7.74 -0.79 16.58
CA THR A 244 7.61 0.65 16.72
C THR A 244 7.78 1.41 15.40
N ALA A 245 7.03 2.51 15.26
CA ALA A 245 7.14 3.45 14.14
C ALA A 245 8.43 4.25 14.14
N TYR A 246 9.17 4.26 15.25
CA TYR A 246 10.49 4.89 15.34
C TYR A 246 11.56 4.05 14.63
N TRP A 247 11.48 3.95 13.31
CA TRP A 247 12.27 3.05 12.48
C TRP A 247 13.78 3.24 12.59
N CYS A 248 14.25 4.45 12.89
CA CYS A 248 15.67 4.72 13.12
C CYS A 248 16.19 4.18 14.46
N THR A 249 15.35 3.60 15.32
CA THR A 249 15.70 3.17 16.68
C THR A 249 15.98 1.68 16.83
N ARG A 250 16.44 1.08 15.74
CA ARG A 250 16.85 -0.32 15.60
C ARG A 250 17.87 -0.45 14.46
N ASP A 251 18.58 -1.56 14.41
CA ASP A 251 19.41 -1.86 13.23
C ASP A 251 18.51 -2.27 12.05
N LEU A 252 18.73 -1.63 10.91
CA LEU A 252 17.98 -1.85 9.68
C LEU A 252 18.44 -3.11 8.92
N CYS A 253 19.51 -3.79 9.35
CA CYS A 253 20.03 -4.94 8.62
C CYS A 253 19.18 -6.21 8.70
N TYR A 254 18.36 -6.40 9.74
CA TYR A 254 17.60 -7.64 9.93
C TYR A 254 16.14 -7.35 10.30
N PRO A 255 15.14 -8.03 9.69
CA PRO A 255 13.74 -7.71 9.91
C PRO A 255 13.19 -8.55 11.06
N ASP A 256 13.49 -8.16 12.31
CA ASP A 256 13.09 -8.90 13.52
C ASP A 256 11.56 -9.13 13.59
N TYR A 257 10.76 -8.14 13.19
CA TYR A 257 9.29 -8.24 13.09
C TYR A 257 8.82 -9.38 12.15
N VAL A 258 9.51 -9.63 11.04
CA VAL A 258 9.23 -10.77 10.15
C VAL A 258 9.64 -12.07 10.83
N ALA A 259 10.81 -12.11 11.47
CA ALA A 259 11.28 -13.32 12.15
C ALA A 259 10.35 -13.72 13.31
N MET A 260 9.77 -12.75 14.02
CA MET A 260 8.78 -13.00 15.07
C MET A 260 7.47 -13.52 14.47
N ALA A 261 6.96 -12.91 13.40
CA ALA A 261 5.76 -13.41 12.70
C ALA A 261 5.98 -14.83 12.13
N ALA A 262 7.18 -15.10 11.57
CA ALA A 262 7.56 -16.42 11.09
C ALA A 262 7.57 -17.46 12.21
N LYS A 263 8.13 -17.13 13.39
CA LYS A 263 8.08 -18.02 14.57
C LYS A 263 6.67 -18.38 14.98
N ASP A 264 5.73 -17.43 14.98
CA ASP A 264 4.33 -17.70 15.31
C ASP A 264 3.68 -18.65 14.28
N ALA A 265 3.87 -18.37 13.00
CA ALA A 265 3.34 -19.20 11.91
C ALA A 265 3.93 -20.61 11.94
N TYR A 266 5.25 -20.75 12.14
CA TYR A 266 5.94 -22.03 12.18
C TYR A 266 5.56 -22.86 13.40
N LYS A 267 5.41 -22.21 14.57
CA LYS A 267 4.89 -22.88 15.76
C LYS A 267 3.50 -23.46 15.52
N MET A 268 2.62 -22.70 14.88
CA MET A 268 1.28 -23.16 14.53
C MET A 268 1.31 -24.30 13.50
N ALA A 269 2.18 -24.23 12.50
CA ALA A 269 2.34 -25.23 11.45
C ALA A 269 3.15 -26.48 11.86
N GLY A 270 3.72 -26.50 13.06
CA GLY A 270 4.63 -27.56 13.52
C GLY A 270 5.92 -27.65 12.70
N ILE A 271 6.43 -26.51 12.22
CA ILE A 271 7.72 -26.41 11.52
C ILE A 271 8.83 -26.24 12.55
N VAL A 272 9.88 -27.06 12.46
CA VAL A 272 11.02 -27.03 13.39
C VAL A 272 12.28 -26.52 12.70
N ASP A 273 12.50 -26.92 11.45
CA ASP A 273 13.65 -26.53 10.64
C ASP A 273 13.15 -25.91 9.32
N PRO A 274 12.94 -24.58 9.25
CA PRO A 274 12.32 -23.95 8.08
C PRO A 274 13.10 -24.19 6.78
N ALA A 275 14.42 -24.42 6.84
CA ALA A 275 15.22 -24.75 5.67
C ALA A 275 14.94 -26.17 5.13
N LYS A 276 14.51 -27.11 5.98
CA LYS A 276 14.11 -28.46 5.54
C LYS A 276 12.61 -28.59 5.32
N ASP A 277 11.83 -27.82 6.06
CA ASP A 277 10.39 -28.02 6.18
C ASP A 277 9.56 -27.23 5.15
N ILE A 278 10.14 -26.21 4.52
CA ILE A 278 9.48 -25.34 3.54
C ILE A 278 10.07 -25.61 2.16
N ASP A 279 9.21 -25.86 1.18
CA ASP A 279 9.66 -26.26 -0.16
C ASP A 279 9.90 -25.07 -1.10
N PHE A 280 9.25 -23.94 -0.87
CA PHE A 280 9.42 -22.71 -1.67
C PHE A 280 8.92 -21.47 -0.91
N PHE A 281 9.41 -20.31 -1.34
CA PHE A 281 9.23 -19.05 -0.62
C PHE A 281 8.71 -17.95 -1.54
N GLU A 282 7.70 -17.21 -1.06
CA GLU A 282 7.17 -15.99 -1.66
C GLU A 282 7.36 -14.80 -0.69
N PRO A 283 8.60 -14.34 -0.44
CA PRO A 283 8.85 -13.12 0.34
C PRO A 283 8.37 -11.88 -0.43
N TYR A 284 7.95 -10.83 0.28
CA TYR A 284 7.58 -9.58 -0.38
C TYR A 284 8.82 -8.80 -0.83
N ASP A 285 8.89 -8.50 -2.12
CA ASP A 285 10.10 -8.11 -2.84
C ASP A 285 9.92 -6.81 -3.65
N PRO A 286 9.42 -5.69 -3.09
CA PRO A 286 9.30 -4.46 -3.87
C PRO A 286 10.65 -3.85 -4.27
N PHE A 287 11.73 -4.31 -3.63
CA PHE A 287 13.13 -4.05 -3.94
C PHE A 287 13.87 -5.40 -3.93
N ASP A 288 14.85 -5.60 -4.79
CA ASP A 288 15.58 -6.87 -4.93
C ASP A 288 16.21 -7.43 -3.64
N TYR A 289 16.92 -6.60 -2.86
CA TYR A 289 17.52 -7.02 -1.60
C TYR A 289 16.47 -7.47 -0.59
N LYS A 290 15.21 -6.97 -0.67
CA LYS A 290 14.14 -7.37 0.25
C LYS A 290 13.82 -8.86 0.13
N ALA A 291 13.98 -9.46 -1.05
CA ALA A 291 13.79 -10.90 -1.23
C ALA A 291 14.75 -11.69 -0.32
N LEU A 292 16.04 -11.34 -0.33
CA LEU A 292 17.06 -11.98 0.53
C LEU A 292 16.93 -11.56 1.99
N HIS A 293 16.64 -10.29 2.26
CA HIS A 293 16.48 -9.73 3.60
C HIS A 293 15.32 -10.41 4.36
N HIS A 294 14.17 -10.59 3.72
CA HIS A 294 13.05 -11.32 4.30
C HIS A 294 13.32 -12.83 4.36
N LEU A 295 14.04 -13.41 3.39
CA LEU A 295 14.39 -14.82 3.44
C LEU A 295 15.28 -15.15 4.64
N ASN A 296 16.20 -14.26 5.04
CA ASN A 296 16.97 -14.42 6.28
C ASN A 296 16.03 -14.58 7.49
N ALA A 297 15.00 -13.74 7.59
CA ALA A 297 14.02 -13.82 8.67
C ALA A 297 13.09 -15.02 8.58
N LEU A 298 12.68 -15.44 7.38
CA LEU A 298 11.88 -16.65 7.17
C LEU A 298 12.67 -17.92 7.50
N LEU A 299 13.98 -17.94 7.26
CA LEU A 299 14.85 -19.04 7.69
C LEU A 299 15.31 -18.92 9.14
N LEU A 300 14.88 -17.88 9.86
CA LEU A 300 15.29 -17.56 11.24
C LEU A 300 16.82 -17.48 11.40
N ASP A 301 17.52 -17.07 10.35
CA ASP A 301 18.98 -16.97 10.31
C ASP A 301 19.42 -15.50 10.30
N LYS A 302 19.63 -14.96 11.50
CA LYS A 302 20.18 -13.61 11.71
C LYS A 302 21.63 -13.45 11.24
N THR A 303 22.34 -14.55 10.99
CA THR A 303 23.72 -14.50 10.49
C THR A 303 23.77 -14.34 8.98
N GLY A 304 22.66 -14.61 8.28
CA GLY A 304 22.51 -14.52 6.82
C GLY A 304 23.32 -15.55 6.02
N ARG A 305 24.04 -16.45 6.67
CA ARG A 305 24.91 -17.44 6.00
C ARG A 305 24.13 -18.46 5.20
N THR A 306 22.96 -18.85 5.68
CA THR A 306 22.12 -19.85 5.00
C THR A 306 21.62 -19.31 3.66
N VAL A 307 21.04 -18.11 3.66
CA VAL A 307 20.56 -17.46 2.44
C VAL A 307 21.72 -17.17 1.48
N ARG A 308 22.86 -16.72 2.01
CA ARG A 308 24.06 -16.49 1.20
C ARG A 308 24.49 -17.76 0.45
N ASN A 309 24.58 -18.88 1.16
CA ASN A 309 24.94 -20.17 0.55
C ASN A 309 23.90 -20.61 -0.49
N LEU A 310 22.60 -20.42 -0.23
CA LEU A 310 21.53 -20.75 -1.17
C LEU A 310 21.61 -19.90 -2.45
N PHE A 311 21.90 -18.61 -2.30
CA PHE A 311 22.12 -17.70 -3.42
C PHE A 311 23.32 -18.13 -4.27
N GLU A 312 24.50 -18.28 -3.66
CA GLU A 312 25.75 -18.60 -4.37
C GLU A 312 25.73 -19.99 -5.04
N SER A 313 24.95 -20.93 -4.50
CA SER A 313 24.76 -22.27 -5.08
C SER A 313 23.66 -22.33 -6.15
N GLY A 314 22.99 -21.21 -6.46
CA GLY A 314 21.87 -21.16 -7.41
C GLY A 314 20.59 -21.84 -6.92
N ASN A 315 20.53 -22.22 -5.65
CA ASN A 315 19.42 -22.96 -5.07
C ASN A 315 18.13 -22.14 -4.88
N LEU A 316 18.21 -20.81 -5.05
CA LEU A 316 17.06 -19.91 -5.03
C LEU A 316 16.28 -19.88 -6.35
N GLY A 317 16.84 -20.41 -7.45
CA GLY A 317 16.14 -20.52 -8.72
C GLY A 317 15.00 -21.55 -8.69
N CYS A 318 14.09 -21.50 -9.67
CA CYS A 318 12.91 -22.39 -9.72
C CYS A 318 13.22 -23.89 -9.76
N GLU A 319 14.40 -24.27 -10.25
CA GLU A 319 14.87 -25.67 -10.29
C GLU A 319 15.75 -26.03 -9.07
N GLY A 320 16.02 -25.07 -8.19
CA GLY A 320 16.83 -25.23 -7.00
C GLY A 320 16.07 -25.89 -5.84
N SER A 321 16.79 -26.11 -4.74
CA SER A 321 16.21 -26.72 -3.53
C SER A 321 15.31 -25.76 -2.73
N HIS A 322 15.46 -24.44 -2.88
CA HIS A 322 14.69 -23.42 -2.17
C HIS A 322 14.17 -22.34 -3.14
N PRO A 323 13.32 -22.69 -4.12
CA PRO A 323 12.79 -21.71 -5.07
C PRO A 323 12.22 -20.46 -4.38
N MET A 324 12.69 -19.30 -4.80
CA MET A 324 12.25 -17.99 -4.30
C MET A 324 11.50 -17.22 -5.38
N CYS A 325 10.33 -16.71 -5.04
CA CYS A 325 9.41 -16.02 -5.94
C CYS A 325 9.18 -16.78 -7.25
N PRO A 326 8.74 -18.06 -7.24
CA PRO A 326 8.37 -18.76 -8.47
C PRO A 326 7.26 -18.05 -9.26
N SER A 327 6.43 -17.21 -8.62
CA SER A 327 5.49 -16.31 -9.31
C SER A 327 6.17 -15.24 -10.17
N GLY A 328 7.42 -14.90 -9.85
CA GLY A 328 8.10 -13.70 -10.32
C GLY A 328 7.87 -12.45 -9.48
N GLY A 329 7.21 -12.58 -8.32
CA GLY A 329 7.19 -11.59 -7.25
C GLY A 329 6.69 -10.20 -7.64
N ALA A 330 6.90 -9.23 -6.75
CA ALA A 330 6.56 -7.83 -7.01
C ALA A 330 7.43 -7.23 -8.14
N LEU A 331 8.68 -7.68 -8.26
CA LEU A 331 9.63 -7.18 -9.25
C LEU A 331 9.26 -7.51 -10.70
N GLY A 332 8.62 -8.65 -10.95
CA GLY A 332 8.22 -9.10 -12.28
C GLY A 332 6.72 -8.99 -12.53
N VAL A 333 5.89 -9.38 -11.56
CA VAL A 333 4.43 -9.36 -11.72
C VAL A 333 3.87 -7.93 -11.62
N GLY A 334 4.42 -7.11 -10.73
CA GLY A 334 3.97 -5.75 -10.44
C GLY A 334 3.59 -5.57 -8.98
N ASN A 335 3.48 -4.32 -8.52
CA ASN A 335 3.28 -4.02 -7.10
C ASN A 335 2.07 -3.12 -6.75
N PRO A 336 0.83 -3.59 -6.96
CA PRO A 336 -0.39 -3.01 -6.40
C PRO A 336 -0.52 -3.39 -4.91
N ILE A 337 0.47 -3.01 -4.10
CA ILE A 337 0.60 -3.15 -2.64
C ILE A 337 -0.15 -4.36 -2.03
N ALA A 338 -1.43 -4.22 -1.70
CA ALA A 338 -2.24 -5.28 -1.09
C ALA A 338 -2.46 -6.48 -2.04
N ALA A 339 -2.79 -6.22 -3.31
CA ALA A 339 -3.01 -7.26 -4.31
C ALA A 339 -1.73 -8.08 -4.59
N THR A 340 -0.54 -7.50 -4.45
CA THR A 340 0.74 -8.24 -4.56
C THR A 340 0.88 -9.32 -3.49
N GLY A 341 0.59 -8.99 -2.23
CA GLY A 341 0.70 -9.96 -1.14
C GLY A 341 -0.35 -11.06 -1.26
N LEU A 342 -1.55 -10.75 -1.76
CA LEU A 342 -2.57 -11.77 -1.99
C LEU A 342 -2.26 -12.63 -3.23
N MET A 343 -1.63 -12.08 -4.26
CA MET A 343 -1.09 -12.84 -5.40
C MET A 343 -0.07 -13.88 -4.94
N LYS A 344 0.80 -13.54 -3.98
CA LYS A 344 1.76 -14.49 -3.40
C LYS A 344 1.08 -15.66 -2.68
N ILE A 345 -0.06 -15.40 -2.02
CA ILE A 345 -0.89 -16.42 -1.37
C ILE A 345 -1.57 -17.30 -2.42
N ALA A 346 -2.09 -16.69 -3.49
CA ALA A 346 -2.61 -17.41 -4.65
C ALA A 346 -1.53 -18.30 -5.30
N GLU A 347 -0.29 -17.84 -5.39
CA GLU A 347 0.82 -18.66 -5.89
C GLU A 347 1.07 -19.88 -5.01
N LEU A 348 0.99 -19.75 -3.68
CA LEU A 348 1.08 -20.91 -2.80
C LEU A 348 0.00 -21.94 -3.15
N TYR A 349 -1.25 -21.49 -3.31
CA TYR A 349 -2.36 -22.36 -3.72
C TYR A 349 -2.07 -23.04 -5.06
N PHE A 350 -1.63 -22.29 -6.08
CA PHE A 350 -1.36 -22.86 -7.39
C PHE A 350 -0.23 -23.88 -7.38
N GLN A 351 0.89 -23.57 -6.74
CA GLN A 351 2.04 -24.48 -6.66
C GLN A 351 1.68 -25.76 -5.88
N LEU A 352 1.06 -25.63 -4.71
CA LEU A 352 0.71 -26.75 -3.83
C LEU A 352 -0.41 -27.63 -4.41
N SER A 353 -1.31 -27.07 -5.23
CA SER A 353 -2.37 -27.82 -5.90
C SER A 353 -2.04 -28.31 -7.31
N GLY A 354 -0.85 -27.99 -7.86
CA GLY A 354 -0.44 -28.42 -9.21
C GLY A 354 -0.95 -27.54 -10.37
N GLN A 355 -1.54 -26.38 -10.05
CA GLN A 355 -2.24 -25.49 -11.00
C GLN A 355 -1.37 -24.34 -11.52
N ALA A 356 -0.07 -24.29 -11.20
CA ALA A 356 0.80 -23.18 -11.57
C ALA A 356 1.22 -23.19 -13.06
N GLY A 357 0.74 -24.14 -13.88
CA GLY A 357 1.02 -24.16 -15.32
C GLY A 357 2.52 -24.25 -15.63
N LYS A 358 3.03 -23.42 -16.54
CA LYS A 358 4.45 -23.44 -16.96
C LYS A 358 5.45 -23.05 -15.87
N ARG A 359 5.00 -22.40 -14.80
CA ARG A 359 5.82 -22.01 -13.64
C ARG A 359 5.77 -23.03 -12.49
N GLN A 360 5.10 -24.17 -12.67
CA GLN A 360 5.01 -25.24 -11.68
C GLN A 360 6.41 -25.80 -11.34
N ILE A 361 6.73 -25.84 -10.04
CA ILE A 361 7.95 -26.48 -9.54
C ILE A 361 7.86 -28.00 -9.76
N LYS A 362 8.90 -28.59 -10.35
CA LYS A 362 8.90 -29.98 -10.89
C LYS A 362 9.08 -31.10 -9.86
N ARG A 363 8.88 -30.83 -8.58
CA ARG A 363 8.95 -31.82 -7.49
C ARG A 363 7.68 -31.78 -6.66
N ALA A 364 7.42 -32.85 -5.91
CA ALA A 364 6.33 -32.86 -4.95
C ALA A 364 6.56 -31.78 -3.88
N LEU A 365 5.54 -30.96 -3.64
CA LEU A 365 5.56 -29.89 -2.65
C LEU A 365 4.67 -30.27 -1.48
N ARG A 366 5.16 -30.05 -0.27
CA ARG A 366 4.42 -30.23 0.98
C ARG A 366 3.95 -28.89 1.52
N ARG A 367 4.84 -27.89 1.58
CA ARG A 367 4.57 -26.59 2.20
C ARG A 367 5.21 -25.43 1.44
N GLY A 368 4.46 -24.33 1.35
CA GLY A 368 4.96 -23.04 0.88
C GLY A 368 4.75 -21.97 1.94
N VAL A 369 5.56 -20.92 1.88
CA VAL A 369 5.40 -19.74 2.77
C VAL A 369 5.31 -18.47 1.95
N ALA A 370 4.37 -17.61 2.31
CA ALA A 370 4.24 -16.26 1.78
C ALA A 370 4.40 -15.27 2.93
N GLN A 371 5.06 -14.16 2.63
CA GLN A 371 5.35 -13.13 3.61
C GLN A 371 5.12 -11.76 3.00
N ALA A 372 4.62 -10.83 3.81
CA ALA A 372 4.59 -9.42 3.46
C ALA A 372 5.03 -8.53 4.62
N TRP A 373 5.40 -7.31 4.25
CA TRP A 373 5.93 -6.30 5.16
C TRP A 373 5.43 -4.90 4.74
N GLY A 374 5.22 -4.00 5.71
CA GLY A 374 4.70 -2.66 5.45
C GLY A 374 5.35 -1.49 6.20
N ASP A 375 5.12 -0.30 5.63
CA ASP A 375 5.41 1.04 6.15
C ASP A 375 6.88 1.28 6.54
N LEU A 376 7.10 1.89 7.70
CA LEU A 376 8.41 2.22 8.27
C LEU A 376 9.16 0.96 8.78
N MET A 377 9.19 -0.09 7.97
CA MET A 377 9.87 -1.36 8.27
C MET A 377 9.30 -2.07 9.50
N GLN A 378 8.02 -1.91 9.83
CA GLN A 378 7.50 -2.27 11.16
C GLN A 378 6.51 -3.44 11.18
N ALA A 379 5.75 -3.65 10.11
CA ALA A 379 4.75 -4.72 10.06
C ALA A 379 5.31 -5.95 9.36
N GLY A 380 5.12 -7.14 9.94
CA GLY A 380 5.46 -8.42 9.33
C GLY A 380 4.28 -9.37 9.40
N THR A 381 3.93 -9.99 8.27
CA THR A 381 2.86 -10.98 8.15
C THR A 381 3.39 -12.21 7.41
N VAL A 382 3.07 -13.40 7.92
CA VAL A 382 3.53 -14.69 7.40
C VAL A 382 2.38 -15.67 7.39
N VAL A 383 2.19 -16.35 6.26
CA VAL A 383 1.25 -17.46 6.10
C VAL A 383 1.99 -18.67 5.56
N VAL A 384 1.80 -19.81 6.22
CA VAL A 384 2.25 -21.13 5.75
C VAL A 384 1.05 -21.88 5.23
N MET A 385 1.16 -22.42 4.02
CA MET A 385 0.14 -23.27 3.41
C MET A 385 0.68 -24.67 3.14
N GLY A 386 -0.17 -25.68 3.36
CA GLY A 386 0.15 -27.09 3.20
C GLY A 386 -0.69 -27.77 2.12
N ALA A 387 -0.06 -28.66 1.36
CA ALA A 387 -0.72 -29.47 0.33
C ALA A 387 -1.54 -30.65 0.90
N GLU A 388 -1.61 -30.83 2.21
CA GLU A 388 -2.36 -31.93 2.82
C GLU A 388 -3.84 -31.87 2.43
N GLY A 389 -4.31 -32.82 1.61
CA GLY A 389 -5.69 -32.82 1.10
C GLY A 389 -5.85 -32.22 -0.29
N ALA A 390 -4.81 -31.59 -0.85
CA ALA A 390 -4.76 -31.24 -2.26
C ALA A 390 -4.34 -32.46 -3.10
N SER A 391 -5.16 -32.86 -4.06
CA SER A 391 -4.70 -33.77 -5.13
C SER A 391 -4.09 -32.91 -6.25
N PRO A 392 -2.90 -33.25 -6.78
CA PRO A 392 -2.32 -32.51 -7.90
C PRO A 392 -3.31 -32.43 -9.07
N VAL A 393 -3.71 -31.22 -9.41
CA VAL A 393 -4.62 -30.93 -10.50
C VAL A 393 -3.78 -30.70 -11.75
N ASN A 394 -3.82 -31.66 -12.67
CA ASN A 394 -3.08 -31.56 -13.94
C ASN A 394 -3.81 -30.70 -14.99
N SER A 395 -5.06 -30.30 -14.72
CA SER A 395 -5.87 -29.47 -15.62
C SER A 395 -6.84 -28.60 -14.85
N SER A 396 -6.60 -27.30 -14.88
CA SER A 396 -7.53 -26.24 -14.46
C SER A 396 -7.45 -25.06 -15.41
N ARG A 397 -8.35 -24.07 -15.24
CA ARG A 397 -8.30 -22.80 -15.99
C ARG A 397 -6.93 -22.12 -15.86
N TRP A 398 -6.26 -22.26 -14.72
CA TRP A 398 -5.00 -21.60 -14.41
C TRP A 398 -3.79 -22.23 -15.11
N ASN A 399 -3.80 -23.53 -15.40
CA ASN A 399 -2.68 -24.19 -16.08
C ASN A 399 -2.44 -23.64 -17.50
N ALA A 400 -3.50 -23.24 -18.20
CA ALA A 400 -3.45 -22.73 -19.56
C ALA A 400 -3.67 -21.21 -19.67
N MET A 401 -3.95 -20.53 -18.55
CA MET A 401 -4.24 -19.11 -18.49
C MET A 401 -3.10 -18.29 -19.09
N LYS A 402 -3.44 -17.44 -20.06
CA LYS A 402 -2.53 -16.45 -20.62
C LYS A 402 -2.84 -15.08 -20.07
N ARG A 403 -1.95 -14.12 -20.34
CA ARG A 403 -2.16 -12.74 -19.95
C ARG A 403 -3.43 -12.17 -20.57
N GLU A 404 -3.70 -12.50 -21.83
CA GLU A 404 -4.85 -11.96 -22.59
C GLU A 404 -6.19 -12.42 -22.02
N ASP A 405 -6.22 -13.59 -21.37
CA ASP A 405 -7.41 -14.19 -20.77
C ASP A 405 -7.83 -13.49 -19.46
N LEU A 406 -6.90 -12.76 -18.82
CA LEU A 406 -7.19 -12.02 -17.60
C LEU A 406 -7.88 -10.67 -17.89
N PRO A 407 -8.84 -10.26 -17.04
CA PRO A 407 -9.52 -8.98 -17.19
C PRO A 407 -8.61 -7.80 -16.78
N GLY A 408 -9.06 -6.58 -17.09
CA GLY A 408 -8.31 -5.34 -16.90
C GLY A 408 -7.78 -4.77 -18.21
N THR A 409 -7.99 -3.46 -18.41
CA THR A 409 -7.75 -2.77 -19.67
C THR A 409 -6.68 -1.70 -19.49
N PRO A 410 -5.47 -1.89 -20.05
CA PRO A 410 -4.38 -0.95 -19.88
C PRO A 410 -4.57 0.31 -20.72
N ILE A 411 -4.29 1.48 -20.12
CA ILE A 411 -4.26 2.77 -20.82
C ILE A 411 -2.84 3.38 -20.76
N LYS A 412 -2.50 4.25 -21.73
CA LYS A 412 -1.18 4.90 -21.77
C LYS A 412 -1.17 6.16 -20.92
N SER A 413 -2.20 6.98 -21.05
CA SER A 413 -2.45 8.20 -20.27
C SER A 413 -3.84 8.18 -19.65
N VAL A 414 -3.97 8.82 -18.49
CA VAL A 414 -5.29 9.09 -17.90
C VAL A 414 -6.14 10.00 -18.79
N ASP A 415 -5.50 10.77 -19.68
CA ASP A 415 -6.16 11.64 -20.66
C ASP A 415 -6.74 10.86 -21.87
N ASP A 416 -6.41 9.56 -22.01
CA ASP A 416 -6.98 8.70 -23.04
C ASP A 416 -8.46 8.37 -22.77
N VAL A 417 -8.94 8.64 -21.56
CA VAL A 417 -10.32 8.41 -21.11
C VAL A 417 -10.85 9.62 -20.35
N PRO A 418 -12.18 9.81 -20.27
CA PRO A 418 -12.78 10.82 -19.39
C PRO A 418 -12.26 10.67 -17.96
N ASN A 419 -11.81 11.79 -17.41
CA ASN A 419 -11.19 11.84 -16.09
C ASN A 419 -11.61 13.09 -15.31
N ILE A 420 -11.45 13.00 -14.00
CA ILE A 420 -11.70 14.09 -13.05
C ILE A 420 -10.40 14.37 -12.32
N SER A 421 -10.01 15.64 -12.24
CA SER A 421 -8.86 16.07 -11.44
C SER A 421 -9.35 16.69 -10.14
N ASP A 422 -8.74 16.32 -9.02
CA ASP A 422 -9.02 16.91 -7.72
C ASP A 422 -7.73 17.11 -6.91
N ALA A 423 -7.69 18.14 -6.08
CA ALA A 423 -6.55 18.47 -5.24
C ALA A 423 -7.07 19.06 -3.91
N PRO A 424 -7.39 18.21 -2.92
CA PRO A 424 -7.98 18.69 -1.68
C PRO A 424 -6.98 19.59 -0.93
N ASP A 425 -7.44 20.77 -0.50
CA ASP A 425 -6.64 21.69 0.32
C ASP A 425 -6.75 21.34 1.81
N LEU A 426 -6.20 20.17 2.18
CA LEU A 426 -6.24 19.70 3.56
C LEU A 426 -5.24 20.48 4.42
N ARG A 427 -5.77 21.27 5.36
CA ARG A 427 -4.98 22.06 6.33
C ARG A 427 -5.20 21.50 7.73
N TYR A 428 -4.11 21.32 8.45
CA TYR A 428 -4.13 20.75 9.79
C TYR A 428 -3.31 21.59 10.77
N ALA A 429 -3.68 21.47 12.04
CA ALA A 429 -2.92 21.94 13.19
C ALA A 429 -2.74 20.74 14.15
N TRP A 430 -1.50 20.44 14.53
CA TRP A 430 -1.18 19.33 15.43
C TRP A 430 -0.57 19.81 16.75
N ASP A 431 -0.97 19.15 17.83
CA ASP A 431 -0.43 19.32 19.17
C ASP A 431 0.68 18.29 19.44
N ASN A 432 1.79 18.73 20.03
CA ASN A 432 3.00 17.89 20.16
C ASN A 432 3.13 17.17 21.51
N GLY A 433 2.30 17.50 22.50
CA GLY A 433 2.50 17.04 23.89
C GLY A 433 3.84 17.53 24.49
N PHE A 434 4.07 17.27 25.78
CA PHE A 434 5.19 17.90 26.49
C PHE A 434 6.58 17.38 26.08
N ALA A 435 6.72 16.09 25.77
CA ALA A 435 8.01 15.48 25.42
C ALA A 435 8.53 15.97 24.07
N ILE A 436 7.70 15.96 23.02
CA ILE A 436 8.08 16.50 21.71
C ILE A 436 8.20 18.03 21.78
N SER A 437 7.35 18.75 22.52
CA SER A 437 7.57 20.18 22.75
C SER A 437 8.92 20.48 23.40
N THR A 438 9.36 19.65 24.36
CA THR A 438 10.69 19.73 24.97
C THR A 438 11.80 19.49 23.96
N TYR A 439 11.63 18.52 23.05
CA TYR A 439 12.55 18.26 21.94
C TYR A 439 12.65 19.46 20.99
N LEU A 440 11.52 19.99 20.54
CA LEU A 440 11.46 21.12 19.60
C LEU A 440 12.02 22.41 20.20
N ASP A 441 11.78 22.71 21.48
CA ASP A 441 12.44 23.81 22.19
C ASP A 441 13.96 23.64 22.22
N GLY A 442 14.43 22.40 22.36
CA GLY A 442 15.85 22.06 22.23
C GLY A 442 16.39 22.47 20.87
N LEU A 443 15.73 22.07 19.79
CA LEU A 443 16.15 22.40 18.42
C LEU A 443 16.20 23.91 18.20
N LYS A 444 15.22 24.66 18.72
CA LYS A 444 15.21 26.12 18.68
C LYS A 444 16.45 26.73 19.37
N LYS A 445 16.88 26.12 20.48
CA LYS A 445 18.07 26.51 21.27
C LYS A 445 19.39 25.92 20.75
N GLY A 446 19.38 25.18 19.63
CA GLY A 446 20.57 24.52 19.10
C GLY A 446 21.05 23.35 19.96
N LYS A 447 20.11 22.58 20.50
CA LYS A 447 20.36 21.38 21.32
C LYS A 447 19.53 20.22 20.81
N ILE A 448 20.11 19.04 20.76
CA ILE A 448 19.36 17.79 20.60
C ILE A 448 18.94 17.35 22.01
N ARG A 449 17.69 16.92 22.19
CA ARG A 449 17.17 16.47 23.47
C ARG A 449 16.57 15.08 23.37
N GLY A 450 16.79 14.28 24.40
CA GLY A 450 16.20 12.95 24.55
C GLY A 450 15.60 12.77 25.92
N SER A 451 14.96 11.63 26.11
CA SER A 451 14.48 11.18 27.42
C SER A 451 15.06 9.82 27.77
N LEU A 452 15.52 9.65 29.01
CA LEU A 452 16.17 8.44 29.49
C LEU A 452 15.17 7.56 30.24
N ASP A 453 14.90 6.37 29.71
CA ASP A 453 14.28 5.32 30.50
C ASP A 453 15.32 4.68 31.41
N THR A 454 15.22 4.94 32.71
CA THR A 454 16.14 4.41 33.73
C THR A 454 15.96 2.92 33.99
N HIS A 455 14.86 2.31 33.57
CA HIS A 455 14.61 0.87 33.75
C HIS A 455 15.37 0.05 32.72
N THR A 456 15.41 0.52 31.48
CA THR A 456 16.11 -0.15 30.37
C THR A 456 17.47 0.47 30.05
N ASN A 457 17.80 1.58 30.70
CA ASN A 457 18.97 2.41 30.40
C ASN A 457 19.02 2.81 28.91
N ARG A 458 17.84 3.09 28.34
CA ARG A 458 17.67 3.48 26.94
C ARG A 458 17.41 4.97 26.85
N MET A 459 18.33 5.71 26.23
CA MET A 459 18.11 7.11 25.87
C MET A 459 17.31 7.17 24.57
N MET A 460 16.15 7.81 24.56
CA MET A 460 15.26 7.90 23.39
C MET A 460 15.36 9.27 22.72
N VAL A 461 15.53 9.26 21.39
CA VAL A 461 15.58 10.46 20.55
C VAL A 461 14.70 10.22 19.31
N PRO A 462 13.73 11.10 18.98
CA PRO A 462 13.26 12.24 19.77
C PRO A 462 12.78 11.86 21.18
N ALA A 463 12.72 12.85 22.09
CA ALA A 463 12.29 12.62 23.47
C ALA A 463 10.85 12.06 23.54
N ARG A 464 10.63 11.08 24.41
CA ARG A 464 9.35 10.37 24.59
C ARG A 464 8.86 10.43 26.05
N PRO A 465 7.54 10.45 26.29
CA PRO A 465 6.98 10.54 27.63
C PRO A 465 6.79 9.17 28.31
N PHE A 466 7.01 8.06 27.58
CA PHE A 466 6.93 6.69 28.08
C PHE A 466 7.91 5.80 27.33
N SER A 467 8.17 4.60 27.86
CA SER A 467 9.02 3.57 27.25
C SER A 467 8.17 2.43 26.69
N GLU A 468 8.25 2.18 25.38
CA GLU A 468 7.46 1.13 24.71
C GLU A 468 7.91 -0.31 25.03
N ILE A 469 9.08 -0.47 25.66
CA ILE A 469 9.66 -1.77 26.02
C ILE A 469 9.76 -2.00 27.53
N ALA A 470 9.28 -1.05 28.34
CA ALA A 470 9.24 -1.14 29.80
C ALA A 470 7.80 -0.96 30.31
N ASP A 471 6.88 -1.77 29.78
CA ASP A 471 5.46 -1.78 30.17
C ASP A 471 4.78 -0.40 30.16
N LEU A 472 5.13 0.43 29.17
CA LEU A 472 4.63 1.81 29.03
C LEU A 472 4.94 2.70 30.24
N ALA A 473 6.01 2.38 30.99
CA ALA A 473 6.43 3.16 32.14
C ALA A 473 6.68 4.63 31.76
N PRO A 474 6.21 5.59 32.59
CA PRO A 474 6.40 7.00 32.33
C PRO A 474 7.89 7.37 32.39
N VAL A 475 8.32 8.22 31.45
CA VAL A 475 9.69 8.71 31.37
C VAL A 475 9.72 10.21 31.66
N THR A 476 10.37 10.56 32.77
CA THR A 476 10.41 11.92 33.33
C THR A 476 11.79 12.55 33.29
N ASN A 477 12.83 11.78 32.93
CA ASN A 477 14.21 12.27 32.90
C ASN A 477 14.57 12.74 31.48
N TYR A 478 14.77 14.04 31.31
CA TYR A 478 15.11 14.67 30.03
C TYR A 478 16.56 15.16 30.04
N TYR A 479 17.22 15.07 28.89
CA TYR A 479 18.63 15.43 28.76
C TYR A 479 18.89 16.25 27.50
N ASN A 480 19.79 17.22 27.58
CA ASN A 480 20.49 17.70 26.39
C ASN A 480 21.55 16.66 26.02
N LEU A 481 21.60 16.31 24.75
CA LEU A 481 22.49 15.30 24.18
C LEU A 481 23.59 15.96 23.35
N PRO A 482 24.70 15.25 23.11
CA PRO A 482 25.67 15.64 22.10
C PRO A 482 25.01 15.83 20.73
N ASP A 483 25.55 16.78 19.96
CA ASP A 483 25.15 17.04 18.58
C ASP A 483 26.13 16.41 17.57
N SER A 484 26.98 15.50 18.05
CA SER A 484 27.87 14.65 17.25
C SER A 484 27.45 13.19 17.30
N GLY A 485 27.91 12.42 16.32
CA GLY A 485 27.60 11.01 16.20
C GLY A 485 28.34 10.34 15.04
N VAL A 486 27.90 9.13 14.70
CA VAL A 486 28.44 8.32 13.61
C VAL A 486 27.36 7.94 12.60
N VAL A 487 27.71 7.93 11.32
CA VAL A 487 26.83 7.47 10.24
C VAL A 487 26.64 5.94 10.35
N LYS A 488 25.43 5.47 10.68
CA LYS A 488 25.11 4.02 10.71
C LYS A 488 24.84 3.45 9.32
N THR A 489 24.13 4.23 8.51
CA THR A 489 23.84 3.95 7.10
C THR A 489 23.52 5.26 6.40
N PHE A 490 23.67 5.29 5.07
CA PHE A 490 23.42 6.47 4.26
C PHE A 490 22.92 6.08 2.87
N THR A 491 22.33 7.05 2.18
CA THR A 491 22.00 6.96 0.76
C THR A 491 22.31 8.28 0.07
N ILE A 492 22.68 8.19 -1.22
CA ILE A 492 22.96 9.35 -2.08
C ILE A 492 21.85 9.39 -3.13
N SER A 493 20.91 10.31 -2.96
CA SER A 493 19.71 10.43 -3.78
C SER A 493 19.90 11.42 -4.93
N HIS A 494 19.50 11.00 -6.12
CA HIS A 494 19.43 11.77 -7.36
C HIS A 494 18.00 12.22 -7.68
N VAL A 495 17.05 11.97 -6.78
CA VAL A 495 15.63 12.29 -6.95
C VAL A 495 15.08 13.07 -5.76
N ASN A 496 14.06 13.89 -6.02
CA ASN A 496 13.30 14.61 -5.01
C ASN A 496 12.24 13.72 -4.35
N TRP A 497 11.52 14.30 -3.39
CA TRP A 497 10.50 13.58 -2.63
C TRP A 497 9.29 13.12 -3.47
N ASP A 498 9.00 13.84 -4.55
CA ASP A 498 7.96 13.50 -5.53
C ASP A 498 8.48 12.57 -6.66
N SER A 499 9.72 12.06 -6.52
CA SER A 499 10.46 11.25 -7.50
C SER A 499 10.87 11.98 -8.78
N SER A 500 10.78 13.32 -8.85
CA SER A 500 11.41 14.09 -9.93
C SER A 500 12.95 14.05 -9.83
N PRO A 501 13.69 14.09 -10.95
CA PRO A 501 15.15 14.11 -10.90
C PRO A 501 15.68 15.43 -10.33
N LEU A 502 16.80 15.36 -9.61
CA LEU A 502 17.59 16.54 -9.23
C LEU A 502 18.38 17.09 -10.44
N PRO A 503 18.81 18.37 -10.41
CA PRO A 503 19.72 18.91 -11.40
C PRO A 503 21.01 18.09 -11.52
N ASP A 504 21.59 18.02 -12.71
CA ASP A 504 22.81 17.24 -12.98
C ASP A 504 23.94 17.66 -12.03
N GLY A 505 24.54 16.66 -11.36
CA GLY A 505 25.62 16.85 -10.38
C GLY A 505 25.16 17.22 -8.97
N GLU A 506 23.87 17.48 -8.76
CA GLU A 506 23.29 17.68 -7.42
C GLU A 506 22.76 16.36 -6.84
N VAL A 507 22.97 16.17 -5.53
CA VAL A 507 22.46 15.03 -4.78
C VAL A 507 21.98 15.45 -3.40
N ASN A 508 20.99 14.73 -2.87
CA ASN A 508 20.66 14.77 -1.45
C ASN A 508 21.30 13.55 -0.77
N ILE A 509 22.09 13.78 0.27
CA ILE A 509 22.66 12.68 1.07
C ILE A 509 21.87 12.57 2.36
N PHE A 510 21.17 11.46 2.57
CA PHE A 510 20.47 11.17 3.81
C PHE A 510 21.22 10.10 4.60
N ALA A 511 21.25 10.22 5.92
CA ALA A 511 21.92 9.28 6.79
C ALA A 511 21.15 9.07 8.10
N VAL A 512 21.28 7.88 8.66
CA VAL A 512 20.89 7.59 10.04
C VAL A 512 22.11 7.80 10.93
N ILE A 513 22.03 8.75 11.86
CA ILE A 513 23.13 9.14 12.75
C ILE A 513 22.91 8.52 14.14
N ALA A 514 23.81 7.64 14.58
CA ALA A 514 23.88 7.25 15.99
C ALA A 514 24.60 8.35 16.76
N LEU A 515 23.89 9.01 17.69
CA LEU A 515 24.48 10.08 18.48
C LEU A 515 25.49 9.53 19.48
N ASP A 516 26.53 10.30 19.77
CA ASP A 516 27.56 9.86 20.70
C ASP A 516 27.02 9.78 22.14
N GLY A 517 27.50 8.79 22.90
CA GLY A 517 27.19 8.66 24.33
C GLY A 517 25.81 8.07 24.65
N ILE A 518 25.03 7.68 23.62
CA ILE A 518 23.74 7.00 23.79
C ILE A 518 23.77 5.59 23.18
N ASN A 519 22.70 4.81 23.35
CA ASN A 519 22.61 3.46 22.80
C ASN A 519 22.83 3.47 21.28
N GLU A 520 23.72 2.61 20.78
CA GLU A 520 24.12 2.61 19.35
C GLU A 520 22.92 2.40 18.42
N ASP A 521 21.90 1.66 18.85
CA ASP A 521 20.69 1.41 18.06
C ASP A 521 19.78 2.64 17.89
N MET A 522 20.00 3.73 18.64
CA MET A 522 19.26 4.97 18.45
C MET A 522 19.86 5.81 17.33
N GLY A 523 19.14 5.87 16.21
CA GLY A 523 19.44 6.73 15.09
C GLY A 523 18.54 7.97 15.03
N LEU A 524 19.12 9.07 14.55
CA LEU A 524 18.41 10.24 14.05
C LEU A 524 18.64 10.32 12.54
N VAL A 525 17.57 10.26 11.74
CA VAL A 525 17.69 10.51 10.30
C VAL A 525 17.86 12.00 10.01
N HIS A 526 18.85 12.35 9.20
CA HIS A 526 19.05 13.72 8.72
C HIS A 526 19.87 13.75 7.42
N LYS A 527 19.92 14.92 6.77
CA LYS A 527 20.85 15.20 5.67
C LYS A 527 22.31 15.31 6.11
N LEU A 528 23.23 14.84 5.28
CA LEU A 528 24.65 15.16 5.34
C LEU A 528 24.98 16.35 4.42
N GLY A 529 25.98 17.14 4.80
CA GLY A 529 26.49 18.26 4.01
C GLY A 529 27.98 18.47 4.25
N GLU A 530 28.61 19.36 3.46
CA GLU A 530 30.06 19.63 3.54
C GLU A 530 30.92 18.37 3.36
N VAL A 531 30.43 17.42 2.56
CA VAL A 531 31.09 16.15 2.23
C VAL A 531 30.87 15.86 0.76
N ASP A 532 31.92 15.46 0.05
CA ASP A 532 31.79 14.93 -1.31
C ASP A 532 31.06 13.58 -1.23
N PRO A 533 30.02 13.33 -2.05
CA PRO A 533 29.28 12.07 -2.02
C PRO A 533 30.16 10.81 -2.07
N LYS A 534 31.31 10.86 -2.77
CA LYS A 534 32.24 9.72 -2.89
C LYS A 534 33.01 9.41 -1.60
N ASP A 535 33.08 10.37 -0.67
CA ASP A 535 33.84 10.24 0.57
C ASP A 535 32.97 9.75 1.74
N VAL A 536 31.64 9.67 1.55
CA VAL A 536 30.69 9.23 2.57
C VAL A 536 30.85 7.73 2.83
N LYS A 537 30.88 7.34 4.11
CA LYS A 537 31.01 5.95 4.53
C LYS A 537 30.31 5.68 5.85
N ILE A 538 29.86 4.44 6.02
CA ILE A 538 29.38 3.94 7.32
C ILE A 538 30.54 4.01 8.32
N GLY A 539 30.23 4.48 9.54
CA GLY A 539 31.21 4.75 10.60
C GLY A 539 31.88 6.12 10.53
N MET A 540 31.55 6.97 9.56
CA MET A 540 32.04 8.35 9.52
C MET A 540 31.52 9.15 10.72
N SER A 541 32.43 9.79 11.47
CA SER A 541 32.08 10.73 12.53
C SER A 541 31.58 12.06 11.95
N VAL A 542 30.45 12.53 12.44
CA VAL A 542 29.77 13.73 11.97
C VAL A 542 29.29 14.60 13.14
N LYS A 543 28.99 15.87 12.84
CA LYS A 543 28.43 16.83 13.81
C LYS A 543 27.37 17.70 13.16
N ALA A 544 26.32 18.02 13.91
CA ALA A 544 25.25 18.89 13.45
C ALA A 544 25.78 20.30 13.15
N VAL A 545 25.37 20.82 12.00
CA VAL A 545 25.54 22.22 11.62
C VAL A 545 24.19 22.90 11.76
N TRP A 546 24.11 23.82 12.71
CA TRP A 546 22.87 24.50 13.05
C TRP A 546 22.65 25.74 12.21
N LYS A 547 21.38 26.06 11.90
CA LYS A 547 21.01 27.39 11.40
C LYS A 547 21.46 28.49 12.40
N PRO A 548 21.64 29.74 11.96
CA PRO A 548 21.80 30.88 12.87
C PRO A 548 20.62 30.94 13.85
N GLU A 549 20.89 31.30 15.11
CA GLU A 549 19.89 31.30 16.19
C GLU A 549 18.62 32.08 15.83
N SER A 550 18.75 33.23 15.17
CA SER A 550 17.63 34.06 14.72
C SER A 550 16.73 33.43 13.66
N LYS A 551 17.17 32.34 13.01
CA LYS A 551 16.41 31.60 11.98
C LYS A 551 15.86 30.27 12.49
N ARG A 552 16.09 29.92 13.76
CA ARG A 552 15.60 28.66 14.34
C ARG A 552 14.16 28.81 14.81
N THR A 553 13.34 27.83 14.46
CA THR A 553 11.88 27.88 14.65
C THR A 553 11.33 26.82 15.60
N GLY A 554 12.16 25.90 16.09
CA GLY A 554 11.75 24.70 16.81
C GLY A 554 11.30 23.59 15.86
N GLY A 555 12.08 23.33 14.81
CA GLY A 555 11.82 22.28 13.84
C GLY A 555 13.07 21.47 13.53
N ILE A 556 12.90 20.23 13.02
CA ILE A 556 14.05 19.35 12.70
C ILE A 556 15.05 20.04 11.76
N LEU A 557 14.56 20.86 10.83
CA LEU A 557 15.37 21.65 9.90
C LEU A 557 16.14 22.82 10.56
N ASP A 558 16.05 23.03 11.87
CA ASP A 558 16.96 23.93 12.57
C ASP A 558 18.39 23.38 12.60
N ILE A 559 18.52 22.05 12.51
CA ILE A 559 19.72 21.38 12.02
C ILE A 559 19.70 21.52 10.49
N LYS A 560 20.70 22.20 9.92
CA LYS A 560 20.80 22.38 8.47
C LYS A 560 21.20 21.06 7.80
N TYR A 561 22.19 20.38 8.38
CA TYR A 561 22.70 19.05 8.03
C TYR A 561 23.71 18.60 9.10
N PHE A 562 24.22 17.39 9.00
CA PHE A 562 25.42 16.94 9.70
C PHE A 562 26.63 16.99 8.76
N ALA A 563 27.77 17.48 9.25
CA ALA A 563 29.02 17.60 8.50
C ALA A 563 30.12 16.68 9.06
N PRO A 564 31.10 16.24 8.25
CA PRO A 564 32.22 15.44 8.73
C PRO A 564 32.99 16.13 9.85
N LEU A 565 33.23 15.43 10.95
CA LEU A 565 33.91 15.99 12.12
C LEU A 565 35.45 15.91 12.02
N GLY A 566 35.96 14.97 11.22
CA GLY A 566 37.40 14.70 11.11
C GLY A 566 38.00 14.19 12.43
N ARG A 567 39.23 14.60 12.77
CA ARG A 567 39.95 14.20 14.01
C ARG A 567 39.61 15.06 15.24
N LYS A 568 38.59 15.93 15.18
CA LYS A 568 38.24 16.82 16.29
C LYS A 568 37.60 16.04 17.43
N LYS A 569 37.96 16.33 18.68
CA LYS A 569 37.32 15.73 19.86
C LYS A 569 35.88 16.24 20.01
N THR A 570 34.96 15.34 20.34
CA THR A 570 33.57 15.64 20.66
C THR A 570 33.41 16.00 22.13
N ASN A 571 32.43 16.84 22.45
CA ASN A 571 31.97 17.01 23.83
C ASN A 571 30.82 16.02 24.04
N LEU A 572 31.03 15.04 24.93
CA LEU A 572 30.06 13.97 25.23
C LEU A 572 29.18 14.30 26.44
N GLU A 573 29.21 15.55 26.91
CA GLU A 573 28.47 15.96 28.09
C GLU A 573 26.95 15.88 27.86
N MET A 574 26.31 14.98 28.61
CA MET A 574 24.87 14.91 28.74
C MET A 574 24.43 15.65 30.00
N THR A 575 23.53 16.62 29.87
CA THR A 575 23.05 17.42 31.00
C THR A 575 21.57 17.19 31.21
N GLN A 576 21.17 16.79 32.42
CA GLN A 576 19.77 16.65 32.77
C GLN A 576 19.09 18.02 32.76
N ILE A 577 17.86 18.07 32.24
CA ILE A 577 17.05 19.28 32.16
C ILE A 577 15.66 19.02 32.72
N LYS A 578 14.96 20.11 33.08
CA LYS A 578 13.52 20.06 33.26
C LYS A 578 12.83 20.07 31.90
N PRO A 579 11.72 19.32 31.72
CA PRO A 579 10.90 19.45 30.51
C PRO A 579 10.30 20.86 30.43
N VAL A 580 9.89 21.26 29.24
CA VAL A 580 9.23 22.56 29.01
C VAL A 580 7.85 22.54 29.68
N GLU A 581 7.53 23.58 30.45
CA GLU A 581 6.16 23.82 30.92
C GLU A 581 5.27 24.13 29.73
N VAL A 582 4.19 23.36 29.57
CA VAL A 582 3.26 23.52 28.46
C VAL A 582 2.10 24.40 28.91
N ASP A 583 2.03 25.64 28.42
CA ASP A 583 0.84 26.49 28.49
C ASP A 583 0.10 26.54 27.14
N VAL A 584 -1.07 27.17 27.10
CA VAL A 584 -1.93 27.29 25.90
C VAL A 584 -1.20 27.99 24.73
N LEU A 585 -0.18 28.81 25.00
CA LEU A 585 0.63 29.50 23.99
C LEU A 585 1.85 28.67 23.55
N ALA A 586 2.36 27.79 24.43
CA ALA A 586 3.49 26.87 24.19
C ALA A 586 3.08 25.58 23.46
N MET A 587 1.78 25.27 23.39
CA MET A 587 1.20 24.31 22.43
C MET A 587 1.22 24.92 21.02
N ALA A 588 2.41 25.23 20.52
CA ALA A 588 2.60 25.78 19.19
C ALA A 588 2.06 24.79 18.15
N GLN A 589 0.82 25.00 17.74
CA GLN A 589 0.18 24.28 16.66
C GLN A 589 1.04 24.45 15.40
N LYS A 590 1.65 23.36 14.94
CA LYS A 590 2.31 23.38 13.64
C LYS A 590 1.24 23.28 12.58
N ARG A 591 1.07 24.36 11.83
CA ARG A 591 0.24 24.35 10.63
C ARG A 591 0.99 23.60 9.52
N GLY A 592 0.29 22.71 8.83
CA GLY A 592 0.82 22.04 7.66
C GLY A 592 -0.25 21.76 6.63
N LYS A 593 0.22 21.35 5.46
CA LYS A 593 -0.60 20.94 4.32
C LYS A 593 -0.12 19.58 3.83
N ILE A 594 -1.05 18.74 3.40
CA ILE A 594 -0.74 17.51 2.66
C ILE A 594 -0.96 17.81 1.17
N PRO A 595 0.10 18.00 0.36
CA PRO A 595 -0.02 18.42 -1.03
C PRO A 595 -0.31 17.21 -1.93
N LEU A 596 -1.53 16.66 -1.86
CA LEU A 596 -1.95 15.56 -2.73
C LEU A 596 -2.84 16.06 -3.86
N SER A 597 -2.66 15.47 -5.03
CA SER A 597 -3.44 15.75 -6.23
C SER A 597 -3.71 14.45 -6.95
N TYR A 598 -4.94 14.32 -7.44
CA TYR A 598 -5.49 13.09 -7.97
C TYR A 598 -6.08 13.31 -9.36
N ARG A 599 -5.97 12.27 -10.19
CA ARG A 599 -6.67 12.16 -11.47
C ARG A 599 -7.38 10.82 -11.55
N TYR A 600 -8.70 10.86 -11.43
CA TYR A 600 -9.55 9.66 -11.44
C TYR A 600 -10.00 9.36 -12.86
N THR A 601 -9.84 8.12 -13.30
CA THR A 601 -10.56 7.59 -14.46
C THR A 601 -12.03 7.43 -14.08
N ALA A 602 -12.95 7.84 -14.95
CA ALA A 602 -14.39 7.65 -14.71
C ALA A 602 -14.86 6.18 -14.74
N GLY A 603 -13.97 5.22 -15.00
CA GLY A 603 -14.35 3.83 -15.32
C GLY A 603 -14.97 3.75 -16.71
N VAL A 604 -15.29 2.53 -17.17
CA VAL A 604 -15.85 2.36 -18.52
C VAL A 604 -17.26 2.93 -18.60
N ALA A 605 -18.09 2.65 -17.60
CA ALA A 605 -19.47 3.11 -17.61
C ALA A 605 -19.60 4.62 -17.35
N GLY A 606 -18.81 5.15 -16.40
CA GLY A 606 -18.78 6.60 -16.13
C GLY A 606 -18.22 7.41 -17.30
N ALA A 607 -17.24 6.88 -18.04
CA ALA A 607 -16.73 7.53 -19.25
C ALA A 607 -17.83 7.76 -20.28
N LYS A 608 -18.64 6.73 -20.54
CA LYS A 608 -19.80 6.83 -21.43
C LYS A 608 -20.82 7.84 -20.91
N PHE A 609 -21.18 7.73 -19.63
CA PHE A 609 -22.15 8.61 -18.97
C PHE A 609 -21.77 10.09 -19.15
N TYR A 610 -20.55 10.48 -18.79
CA TYR A 610 -20.10 11.86 -18.94
C TYR A 610 -20.03 12.31 -20.41
N SER A 611 -19.63 11.44 -21.32
CA SER A 611 -19.60 11.75 -22.76
C SER A 611 -20.99 12.04 -23.33
N ASP A 612 -22.03 11.37 -22.81
CA ASP A 612 -23.41 11.51 -23.26
C ASP A 612 -24.10 12.70 -22.61
N LEU A 613 -23.80 12.99 -21.34
CA LEU A 613 -24.25 14.21 -20.67
C LEU A 613 -23.83 15.47 -21.43
N VAL A 614 -22.58 15.56 -21.92
CA VAL A 614 -22.10 16.69 -22.76
C VAL A 614 -22.93 16.85 -24.04
N LYS A 615 -23.48 15.76 -24.57
CA LYS A 615 -24.36 15.78 -25.75
C LYS A 615 -25.81 16.13 -25.40
N GLY A 616 -26.14 16.28 -24.11
CA GLY A 616 -27.50 16.49 -23.61
C GLY A 616 -28.33 15.21 -23.60
N LYS A 617 -27.68 14.05 -23.47
CA LYS A 617 -28.31 12.72 -23.44
C LYS A 617 -28.10 12.07 -22.08
N ILE A 618 -29.03 11.19 -21.71
CA ILE A 618 -28.90 10.30 -20.57
C ILE A 618 -29.02 8.88 -21.09
N ASN A 619 -28.09 8.02 -20.70
CA ASN A 619 -28.15 6.59 -20.95
C ASN A 619 -27.98 5.86 -19.62
N GLY A 620 -28.57 4.67 -19.51
CA GLY A 620 -28.28 3.69 -18.47
C GLY A 620 -27.70 2.41 -19.08
N THR A 621 -27.24 1.50 -18.23
CA THR A 621 -26.83 0.14 -18.66
C THR A 621 -27.97 -0.83 -18.38
N TYR A 622 -28.37 -1.62 -19.37
CA TYR A 622 -29.39 -2.66 -19.20
C TYR A 622 -28.82 -3.92 -18.54
N ALA A 623 -29.44 -4.34 -17.44
CA ALA A 623 -29.13 -5.58 -16.74
C ALA A 623 -30.17 -6.64 -17.11
N ALA A 624 -29.79 -7.56 -18.00
CA ALA A 624 -30.72 -8.53 -18.59
C ALA A 624 -31.35 -9.48 -17.56
N GLU A 625 -30.64 -9.88 -16.51
CA GLU A 625 -31.20 -10.77 -15.47
C GLU A 625 -32.29 -10.12 -14.63
N ARG A 626 -32.26 -8.79 -14.50
CA ARG A 626 -33.25 -8.02 -13.75
C ARG A 626 -34.33 -7.42 -14.64
N ASP A 627 -34.13 -7.43 -15.96
CA ASP A 627 -34.93 -6.68 -16.93
C ASP A 627 -35.05 -5.19 -16.57
N GLU A 628 -33.95 -4.61 -16.07
CA GLU A 628 -33.89 -3.23 -15.59
C GLU A 628 -32.81 -2.42 -16.31
N VAL A 629 -33.00 -1.11 -16.41
CA VAL A 629 -31.97 -0.16 -16.88
C VAL A 629 -31.43 0.57 -15.65
N ILE A 630 -30.13 0.48 -15.40
CA ILE A 630 -29.48 1.07 -14.22
C ILE A 630 -28.91 2.45 -14.57
N ILE A 631 -29.16 3.44 -13.70
CA ILE A 631 -28.55 4.78 -13.75
C ILE A 631 -27.88 5.20 -12.43
N PRO A 632 -26.70 5.86 -12.49
CA PRO A 632 -25.84 6.03 -13.67
C PRO A 632 -25.41 4.70 -14.29
N PRO A 633 -24.98 4.66 -15.56
CA PRO A 633 -24.44 3.45 -16.18
C PRO A 633 -23.40 2.77 -15.30
N ALA A 634 -23.47 1.44 -15.19
CA ALA A 634 -22.52 0.62 -14.47
C ALA A 634 -21.92 -0.45 -15.39
N MET A 635 -20.66 -0.85 -15.16
CA MET A 635 -20.04 -2.04 -15.76
C MET A 635 -20.38 -3.29 -14.93
N PHE A 636 -20.86 -3.12 -13.70
CA PHE A 636 -21.11 -4.20 -12.78
C PHE A 636 -22.47 -3.98 -12.13
N ASP A 637 -23.35 -4.98 -12.22
CA ASP A 637 -24.59 -4.99 -11.45
C ASP A 637 -24.31 -5.54 -10.06
N GLU A 638 -24.57 -4.74 -9.03
CA GLU A 638 -24.25 -5.09 -7.65
C GLU A 638 -25.18 -6.17 -7.08
N GLU A 639 -26.35 -6.38 -7.69
CA GLU A 639 -27.32 -7.39 -7.25
C GLU A 639 -27.08 -8.75 -7.93
N SER A 640 -26.90 -8.78 -9.26
CA SER A 640 -26.61 -10.04 -9.98
C SER A 640 -25.12 -10.40 -10.04
N LEU A 641 -24.22 -9.46 -9.72
CA LEU A 641 -22.78 -9.55 -9.93
C LEU A 641 -22.34 -9.86 -11.36
N LEU A 642 -23.21 -9.59 -12.33
CA LEU A 642 -22.85 -9.70 -13.73
C LEU A 642 -22.00 -8.51 -14.16
N ILE A 643 -21.00 -8.80 -14.97
CA ILE A 643 -20.31 -7.78 -15.76
C ILE A 643 -21.24 -7.40 -16.91
N LEU A 644 -21.66 -6.14 -16.92
CA LEU A 644 -22.43 -5.50 -17.97
C LEU A 644 -21.48 -4.87 -19.01
N ASP A 645 -21.96 -4.67 -20.23
CA ASP A 645 -21.24 -3.91 -21.25
C ASP A 645 -21.93 -2.56 -21.46
N PRO A 646 -21.42 -1.45 -20.86
CA PRO A 646 -22.06 -0.14 -20.96
C PRO A 646 -22.21 0.37 -22.40
N GLU A 647 -21.44 -0.15 -23.36
CA GLU A 647 -21.57 0.21 -24.77
C GLU A 647 -22.63 -0.62 -25.48
N LYS A 648 -22.64 -1.94 -25.31
CA LYS A 648 -23.62 -2.83 -25.97
C LYS A 648 -25.00 -2.81 -25.30
N ASP A 649 -25.03 -2.68 -23.99
CA ASP A 649 -26.25 -2.72 -23.18
C ASP A 649 -26.81 -1.33 -22.89
N ALA A 650 -26.28 -0.30 -23.56
CA ALA A 650 -26.76 1.07 -23.42
C ALA A 650 -28.25 1.19 -23.76
N ARG A 651 -29.02 1.87 -22.91
CA ARG A 651 -30.42 2.25 -23.18
C ARG A 651 -30.59 3.74 -22.97
N ALA A 652 -31.19 4.39 -23.96
CA ALA A 652 -31.46 5.83 -23.93
C ALA A 652 -32.62 6.14 -23.00
N ILE A 653 -32.44 7.19 -22.21
CA ILE A 653 -33.42 7.69 -21.24
C ILE A 653 -33.79 9.10 -21.67
N ASN A 654 -35.08 9.43 -21.66
CA ASN A 654 -35.54 10.76 -22.02
C ASN A 654 -35.00 11.79 -21.00
N PRO A 655 -34.11 12.72 -21.39
CA PRO A 655 -33.54 13.68 -20.46
C PRO A 655 -34.56 14.70 -19.91
N GLY A 656 -35.76 14.77 -20.49
CA GLY A 656 -36.85 15.64 -20.06
C GLY A 656 -37.96 14.96 -19.26
N SER A 657 -37.81 13.68 -18.91
CA SER A 657 -38.82 12.95 -18.13
C SER A 657 -38.46 12.78 -16.66
N GLY A 658 -37.45 13.49 -16.16
CA GLY A 658 -37.00 13.35 -14.78
C GLY A 658 -37.98 13.98 -13.80
N PHE A 659 -37.95 13.53 -12.56
CA PHE A 659 -38.67 14.18 -11.45
C PHE A 659 -37.79 14.22 -10.20
N ILE A 660 -37.98 15.27 -9.40
CA ILE A 660 -37.22 15.44 -8.14
C ILE A 660 -37.68 14.35 -7.16
N ARG A 661 -36.77 13.46 -6.78
CA ARG A 661 -37.01 12.47 -5.73
C ARG A 661 -36.75 13.01 -4.34
N SER A 662 -35.66 13.77 -4.21
CA SER A 662 -35.28 14.42 -2.96
C SER A 662 -34.42 15.64 -3.29
N PHE A 663 -34.31 16.57 -2.34
CA PHE A 663 -33.47 17.76 -2.52
C PHE A 663 -32.93 18.29 -1.20
N THR A 664 -31.91 19.13 -1.29
CA THR A 664 -31.41 19.93 -0.18
C THR A 664 -31.00 21.32 -0.66
N VAL A 665 -31.12 22.32 0.22
CA VAL A 665 -30.68 23.68 -0.03
C VAL A 665 -29.37 23.92 0.72
N VAL A 666 -28.32 24.15 -0.05
CA VAL A 666 -26.95 24.30 0.41
C VAL A 666 -26.65 25.79 0.58
N TYR A 667 -26.37 26.19 1.82
CA TYR A 667 -25.99 27.56 2.19
C TYR A 667 -24.48 27.70 2.43
N GLU A 668 -23.74 26.60 2.47
CA GLU A 668 -22.32 26.57 2.85
C GLU A 668 -21.50 25.80 1.81
N GLY A 669 -20.35 26.36 1.43
CA GLY A 669 -19.41 25.75 0.49
C GLY A 669 -18.53 24.68 1.14
N ARG A 670 -17.75 23.96 0.31
CA ARG A 670 -16.88 22.83 0.74
C ARG A 670 -15.85 23.16 1.84
N LEU A 671 -15.51 24.43 2.02
CA LEU A 671 -14.57 24.90 3.05
C LEU A 671 -15.23 25.39 4.34
N GLY A 672 -16.56 25.26 4.46
CA GLY A 672 -17.29 25.76 5.61
C GLY A 672 -17.52 27.29 5.58
N HIS A 673 -17.69 27.86 4.38
CA HIS A 673 -17.97 29.28 4.20
C HIS A 673 -19.37 29.47 3.63
N LEU A 674 -20.10 30.46 4.12
CA LEU A 674 -21.43 30.80 3.58
C LEU A 674 -21.32 31.16 2.08
N LEU A 675 -22.28 30.68 1.29
CA LEU A 675 -22.41 30.99 -0.12
C LEU A 675 -23.11 32.35 -0.30
N ASP A 676 -22.71 33.12 -1.31
CA ASP A 676 -23.38 34.37 -1.69
C ASP A 676 -24.84 34.15 -2.14
N LYS A 677 -25.11 32.95 -2.69
CA LYS A 677 -26.43 32.47 -3.08
C LYS A 677 -26.53 30.99 -2.77
N GLU A 678 -27.66 30.57 -2.22
CA GLU A 678 -27.95 29.17 -1.96
C GLU A 678 -27.93 28.34 -3.26
N LYS A 679 -27.54 27.07 -3.13
CA LYS A 679 -27.60 26.09 -4.22
C LYS A 679 -28.59 25.02 -3.87
N VAL A 680 -29.48 24.67 -4.79
CA VAL A 680 -30.38 23.53 -4.60
C VAL A 680 -29.74 22.30 -5.24
N VAL A 681 -29.46 21.28 -4.45
CA VAL A 681 -28.99 19.99 -4.93
C VAL A 681 -30.17 19.04 -4.95
N VAL A 682 -30.38 18.38 -6.09
CA VAL A 682 -31.52 17.48 -6.33
C VAL A 682 -31.02 16.07 -6.65
N GLN A 683 -31.74 15.08 -6.15
CA GLN A 683 -31.72 13.70 -6.63
C GLN A 683 -32.86 13.55 -7.64
N VAL A 684 -32.55 13.17 -8.88
CA VAL A 684 -33.52 13.05 -9.97
C VAL A 684 -33.67 11.59 -10.38
N GLU A 685 -34.88 11.08 -10.31
CA GLU A 685 -35.27 9.76 -10.83
C GLU A 685 -35.90 9.91 -12.22
N PHE A 686 -35.89 8.82 -12.99
CA PHE A 686 -36.48 8.77 -14.32
C PHE A 686 -37.45 7.58 -14.42
N PRO A 687 -38.56 7.70 -15.14
CA PRO A 687 -39.50 6.60 -15.31
C PRO A 687 -38.88 5.39 -16.00
N GLY A 688 -39.15 4.19 -15.47
CA GLY A 688 -38.77 2.91 -16.09
C GLY A 688 -37.29 2.53 -15.97
N VAL A 689 -36.55 3.16 -15.05
CA VAL A 689 -35.15 2.84 -14.77
C VAL A 689 -34.90 2.76 -13.26
N THR A 690 -33.87 2.04 -12.86
CA THR A 690 -33.44 1.87 -11.47
C THR A 690 -32.29 2.82 -11.17
N GLY A 691 -32.38 3.54 -10.05
CA GLY A 691 -31.36 4.50 -9.62
C GLY A 691 -31.74 5.96 -9.89
N SER A 692 -30.77 6.86 -9.70
CA SER A 692 -31.01 8.30 -9.78
C SER A 692 -29.74 9.07 -10.14
N ILE A 693 -29.90 10.31 -10.61
CA ILE A 693 -28.80 11.22 -10.92
C ILE A 693 -28.86 12.41 -9.97
N PHE A 694 -27.75 12.70 -9.30
CA PHE A 694 -27.59 13.92 -8.52
C PHE A 694 -27.17 15.08 -9.42
N GLY A 695 -27.69 16.28 -9.14
CA GLY A 695 -27.31 17.51 -9.85
C GLY A 695 -27.74 18.77 -9.11
N VAL A 696 -27.45 19.92 -9.71
CA VAL A 696 -27.90 21.24 -9.22
C VAL A 696 -29.18 21.65 -9.94
N LEU A 697 -30.16 22.17 -9.22
CA LEU A 697 -31.37 22.73 -9.81
C LEU A 697 -31.20 24.23 -10.08
N GLU A 698 -31.28 24.62 -11.35
CA GLU A 698 -31.40 26.01 -11.77
C GLU A 698 -32.85 26.47 -11.62
N LEU A 699 -33.04 27.52 -10.81
CA LEU A 699 -34.33 28.18 -10.59
C LEU A 699 -34.29 29.60 -11.14
N LYS A 700 -35.37 30.00 -11.82
CA LYS A 700 -35.64 31.40 -12.15
C LYS A 700 -36.39 32.08 -11.00
N ASP A 701 -36.34 33.41 -10.97
CA ASP A 701 -37.01 34.19 -9.94
C ASP A 701 -38.51 33.88 -9.91
N GLY A 702 -39.00 33.46 -8.73
CA GLY A 702 -40.40 33.11 -8.49
C GLY A 702 -40.80 31.67 -8.84
N GLU A 703 -39.89 30.84 -9.36
CA GLU A 703 -40.14 29.40 -9.53
C GLU A 703 -40.19 28.68 -8.17
N SER A 704 -41.21 27.85 -7.96
CA SER A 704 -41.31 26.95 -6.80
C SER A 704 -41.17 25.50 -7.24
N PHE A 705 -40.63 24.66 -6.35
CA PHE A 705 -40.40 23.25 -6.58
C PHE A 705 -40.67 22.45 -5.29
N ASP A 706 -40.95 21.17 -5.45
CA ASP A 706 -41.20 20.19 -4.39
C ASP A 706 -40.81 18.78 -4.87
N GLU A 707 -40.83 17.79 -3.98
CA GLU A 707 -40.74 16.37 -4.36
C GLU A 707 -41.80 16.04 -5.44
N GLY A 708 -41.39 15.29 -6.45
CA GLY A 708 -42.20 14.95 -7.62
C GLY A 708 -42.23 16.01 -8.72
N SER A 709 -41.65 17.21 -8.52
CA SER A 709 -41.63 18.25 -9.56
C SER A 709 -40.91 17.76 -10.83
N PRO A 710 -41.49 17.95 -12.03
CA PRO A 710 -40.88 17.49 -13.27
C PRO A 710 -39.68 18.38 -13.63
N VAL A 711 -38.59 17.73 -14.01
CA VAL A 711 -37.33 18.39 -14.36
C VAL A 711 -36.77 17.84 -15.65
N MET A 712 -35.95 18.66 -16.30
CA MET A 712 -35.21 18.27 -17.49
C MET A 712 -33.73 18.60 -17.34
N LEU A 713 -32.88 17.73 -17.88
CA LEU A 713 -31.44 17.95 -17.95
C LEU A 713 -31.16 19.20 -18.79
N VAL A 714 -30.39 20.12 -18.21
CA VAL A 714 -29.82 21.25 -18.95
C VAL A 714 -28.57 20.76 -19.64
N LYS A 715 -28.51 20.88 -20.97
CA LYS A 715 -27.33 20.46 -21.74
C LYS A 715 -26.09 21.23 -21.25
N PRO A 716 -25.13 20.58 -20.60
CA PRO A 716 -23.93 21.23 -20.09
C PRO A 716 -22.99 21.61 -21.24
N LYS A 717 -22.30 22.76 -21.11
CA LYS A 717 -21.26 23.16 -22.07
C LYS A 717 -20.00 22.29 -21.97
N LYS A 718 -19.72 21.77 -20.77
CA LYS A 718 -18.62 20.87 -20.43
C LYS A 718 -18.99 20.10 -19.17
N VAL A 719 -18.61 18.83 -19.06
CA VAL A 719 -18.82 18.02 -17.85
C VAL A 719 -17.47 17.45 -17.44
N ASN A 720 -16.96 17.89 -16.29
CA ASN A 720 -15.71 17.38 -15.70
C ASN A 720 -15.93 16.85 -14.27
N GLY A 721 -17.19 16.55 -13.93
CA GLY A 721 -17.59 16.20 -12.57
C GLY A 721 -19.11 16.24 -12.40
N PRO A 722 -19.63 15.59 -11.34
CA PRO A 722 -21.06 15.55 -11.04
C PRO A 722 -21.65 16.91 -10.67
N ASP A 723 -20.83 17.85 -10.19
CA ASP A 723 -21.22 19.23 -9.88
C ASP A 723 -21.60 20.08 -11.10
N MET A 724 -21.33 19.57 -12.31
CA MET A 724 -21.70 20.20 -13.58
C MET A 724 -22.98 19.61 -14.18
N VAL A 725 -23.64 18.66 -13.49
CA VAL A 725 -24.95 18.14 -13.89
C VAL A 725 -26.01 19.09 -13.38
N THR A 726 -26.73 19.72 -14.31
CA THR A 726 -27.72 20.73 -13.98
C THR A 726 -29.09 20.33 -14.50
N PHE A 727 -30.11 20.53 -13.67
CA PHE A 727 -31.51 20.37 -14.01
C PHE A 727 -32.21 21.72 -13.96
N LYS A 728 -33.32 21.84 -14.68
CA LYS A 728 -34.28 22.94 -14.54
C LYS A 728 -35.69 22.35 -14.51
N LEU A 729 -36.64 23.11 -13.98
CA LEU A 729 -38.05 22.72 -14.04
C LEU A 729 -38.50 22.59 -15.51
N SER A 730 -39.26 21.52 -15.78
CA SER A 730 -39.87 21.32 -17.09
C SER A 730 -40.94 22.40 -17.33
N PRO A 731 -41.09 22.91 -18.57
CA PRO A 731 -42.18 23.82 -18.90
C PRO A 731 -43.52 23.13 -18.60
N SER A 732 -44.39 23.83 -17.86
CA SER A 732 -45.77 23.42 -17.57
C SER A 732 -46.60 23.20 -18.82
#